data_AF-A0A7Y8ITT9-F1
#
_entry.id   AF-A0A7Y8ITT9-F1
#
_cell.length_a   1.000
_cell.length_b   1.000
_cell.length_c   1.000
_cell.angle_alpha   90.00
_cell.angle_beta   90.00
_cell.angle_gamma   90.00
#
_symmetry.space_group_name_H-M   'P 1'
#
loop_
_entity.id
_entity.type
_entity.pdbx_description
1 polymer ?
#
loop_
_entity_poly.entity_id
_entity_poly.type
_entity_poly.pdbx_seq_one_letter_code
_entity_poly.pdbx_strand_id
1 'polypeptide(L)'
;MSMKENHGEVYWRFNAFHRLIHLVMMITFVGLALTGLPLKYPGAFWAKGLISLWGGVKGAGMLHRWCAGITFGYFTLHLLWILYCLLILKEKLFGPDSIIPSRKDFQDLYQHIRYFLGKGSPPPFGRFTYWEKFDYWAVFWGIAFIGGSGLLLWFPEFFSRFLPGLWFNIAYTIHSDEALLAIGFIFVVHLYNAHLRAHVFPMDKSIFTGKITAKEMIDRHPLEWEYLNRYPEKKAKRKVRRDLLILWLAIFISGLLPAGSLARGLTDEEIMEVEKKWCWRCHRQPNLNSNEGITASIQLCMDCHGKKEVEKKVNDKPVSLYIDPKEYGKTVHRRIACIQCHDGIASSPHRTLRFRCASCHGYHGEGTAHDAHRTVHCEACHHESKEVMKDPKTGKIVLLKGKEGVPIPMTSHRLADFKNQKACQKCHFTENQLGAPIRVLPAKSLICIICHSASITLRDPISLIAFILFLGGITLHLSLWFRGTVGTPSFSAHEKVSYLAEKIWRVVFSKKIFTLLKVFLIDVLFLRGILKESLSRWTIHTFIYLPFFLRFFIGLILLILSKVFPMSSTVAILLDKNYAPMAFTYDLLGLCVIIGVGGATMRRLQKTFQNRPSSSQDMIVLALLGGILITGFIVEGLRLLLTGIPPSLAISSFVGYPISLFLGILPVRWEWVYPYGWYVHAILTGLFIIYLPFSKMFHILISPLVLLINSVTEEK
;
A
#
# COMPACT_ATOMS: atom_id res chain seq x y z
N MET A 1 -36.96 49.30 -17.37
CA MET A 1 -36.38 48.91 -18.68
C MET A 1 -35.14 48.08 -18.45
N SER A 2 -34.95 46.82 -18.83
CA SER A 2 -35.81 45.70 -19.22
C SER A 2 -34.90 44.46 -19.09
N MET A 3 -35.09 43.58 -18.09
CA MET A 3 -34.32 42.31 -18.03
C MET A 3 -34.56 41.45 -19.29
N LYS A 4 -35.67 41.69 -20.01
CA LYS A 4 -36.03 41.00 -21.24
C LYS A 4 -35.21 41.44 -22.47
N GLU A 5 -34.66 42.67 -22.50
CA GLU A 5 -33.92 43.18 -23.67
C GLU A 5 -32.47 42.67 -23.77
N ASN A 6 -31.85 42.24 -22.67
CA ASN A 6 -30.43 41.88 -22.64
C ASN A 6 -30.12 40.40 -22.93
N HIS A 7 -31.11 39.51 -23.09
CA HIS A 7 -30.86 38.07 -23.19
C HIS A 7 -30.15 37.63 -24.49
N GLY A 8 -30.19 38.46 -25.55
CA GLY A 8 -29.52 38.20 -26.82
C GLY A 8 -28.08 38.72 -26.92
N GLU A 9 -27.58 39.46 -25.92
CA GLU A 9 -26.23 40.01 -25.96
C GLU A 9 -25.16 38.92 -25.79
N VAL A 10 -24.06 39.03 -26.52
CA VAL A 10 -22.95 38.07 -26.49
C VAL A 10 -21.69 38.73 -25.91
N TYR A 11 -21.03 38.01 -25.00
CA TYR A 11 -19.84 38.45 -24.30
C TYR A 11 -18.64 37.53 -24.56
N TRP A 12 -17.43 38.07 -24.54
CA TRP A 12 -16.19 37.31 -24.55
C TRP A 12 -15.95 36.65 -23.19
N ARG A 13 -15.91 35.31 -23.17
CA ARG A 13 -15.52 34.49 -22.01
C ARG A 13 -14.03 34.16 -22.02
N PHE A 14 -13.50 33.76 -23.18
CA PHE A 14 -12.09 33.43 -23.39
C PHE A 14 -11.49 34.22 -24.56
N ASN A 15 -10.27 34.73 -24.37
CA ASN A 15 -9.52 35.42 -25.43
C ASN A 15 -8.96 34.42 -26.47
N ALA A 16 -8.51 34.91 -27.62
CA ALA A 16 -7.96 34.07 -28.68
C ALA A 16 -6.76 33.23 -28.23
N PHE A 17 -5.90 33.80 -27.37
CA PHE A 17 -4.72 33.14 -26.85
C PHE A 17 -5.05 31.90 -26.02
N HIS A 18 -5.97 31.99 -25.05
CA HIS A 18 -6.40 30.86 -24.22
C HIS A 18 -7.03 29.74 -25.06
N ARG A 19 -7.77 30.09 -26.11
CA ARG A 19 -8.35 29.10 -27.03
C ARG A 19 -7.29 28.37 -27.83
N LEU A 20 -6.29 29.08 -28.34
CA LEU A 20 -5.17 28.50 -29.06
C LEU A 20 -4.36 27.55 -28.15
N ILE A 21 -4.00 28.01 -26.95
CA ILE A 21 -3.27 27.19 -25.98
C ILE A 21 -4.07 25.95 -25.60
N HIS A 22 -5.38 26.06 -25.40
CA HIS A 22 -6.25 24.91 -25.14
C HIS A 22 -6.26 23.92 -26.31
N LEU A 23 -6.36 24.38 -27.56
CA LEU A 23 -6.31 23.53 -28.75
C LEU A 23 -4.97 22.79 -28.85
N VAL A 24 -3.86 23.51 -28.69
CA VAL A 24 -2.51 22.93 -28.72
C VAL A 24 -2.35 21.90 -27.60
N MET A 25 -2.76 22.24 -26.37
CA MET A 25 -2.72 21.35 -25.22
C MET A 25 -3.54 20.08 -25.44
N MET A 26 -4.74 20.19 -26.02
CA MET A 26 -5.58 19.04 -26.33
C MET A 26 -4.88 18.09 -27.31
N ILE A 27 -4.32 18.62 -28.39
CA ILE A 27 -3.63 17.82 -29.42
C ILE A 27 -2.38 17.15 -28.82
N THR A 28 -1.55 17.89 -28.09
CA THR A 28 -0.32 17.33 -27.51
C THR A 28 -0.62 16.32 -26.40
N PHE A 29 -1.64 16.56 -25.57
CA PHE A 29 -2.07 15.64 -24.53
C PHE A 29 -2.56 14.31 -25.12
N VAL A 30 -3.39 14.36 -26.17
CA VAL A 30 -3.83 13.15 -26.89
C VAL A 30 -2.63 12.43 -27.51
N GLY A 31 -1.69 13.16 -28.12
CA GLY A 31 -0.46 12.58 -28.66
C GLY A 31 0.40 11.88 -27.60
N LEU A 32 0.57 12.50 -26.43
CA LEU A 32 1.29 11.92 -25.28
C LEU A 32 0.60 10.65 -24.77
N ALA A 33 -0.73 10.66 -24.66
CA ALA A 33 -1.51 9.50 -24.23
C ALA A 33 -1.41 8.34 -25.24
N LEU A 34 -1.58 8.61 -26.54
CA LEU A 34 -1.55 7.59 -27.59
C LEU A 34 -0.16 6.97 -27.79
N THR A 35 0.90 7.69 -27.44
CA THR A 35 2.28 7.19 -27.51
C THR A 35 2.73 6.53 -26.19
N GLY A 36 2.23 6.99 -25.04
CA GLY A 36 2.57 6.44 -23.72
C GLY A 36 1.80 5.19 -23.33
N LEU A 37 0.50 5.10 -23.63
CA LEU A 37 -0.33 3.94 -23.27
C LEU A 37 0.17 2.60 -23.84
N PRO A 38 0.65 2.52 -25.10
CA PRO A 38 1.24 1.28 -25.62
C PRO A 38 2.50 0.81 -24.88
N LEU A 39 3.28 1.73 -24.30
CA LEU A 39 4.45 1.38 -23.49
C LEU A 39 4.04 0.77 -22.14
N LYS A 40 2.96 1.28 -21.53
CA LYS A 40 2.42 0.75 -20.28
C LYS A 40 1.70 -0.58 -20.46
N TYR A 41 1.00 -0.76 -21.58
CA TYR A 41 0.20 -1.95 -21.88
C TYR A 41 0.66 -2.67 -23.15
N PRO A 42 1.91 -3.19 -23.20
CA PRO A 42 2.47 -3.80 -24.41
C PRO A 42 1.74 -5.08 -24.83
N GLY A 43 1.01 -5.72 -23.91
CA GLY A 43 0.20 -6.91 -24.17
C GLY A 43 -1.19 -6.62 -24.74
N ALA A 44 -1.65 -5.37 -24.76
CA ALA A 44 -2.97 -5.02 -25.27
C ALA A 44 -3.06 -5.15 -26.79
N PHE A 45 -4.19 -5.62 -27.32
CA PHE A 45 -4.37 -5.86 -28.76
C PHE A 45 -4.20 -4.59 -29.61
N TRP A 46 -4.62 -3.43 -29.08
CA TRP A 46 -4.51 -2.13 -29.76
C TRP A 46 -3.09 -1.53 -29.66
N ALA A 47 -2.26 -1.94 -28.70
CA ALA A 47 -0.94 -1.35 -28.47
C ALA A 47 0.02 -1.61 -29.65
N LYS A 48 -0.01 -2.84 -30.20
CA LYS A 48 0.79 -3.21 -31.37
C LYS A 48 0.42 -2.41 -32.62
N GLY A 49 -0.89 -2.19 -32.83
CA GLY A 49 -1.40 -1.39 -33.94
C GLY A 49 -0.94 0.07 -33.87
N LEU A 50 -1.04 0.70 -32.69
CA LEU A 50 -0.57 2.07 -32.48
C LEU A 50 0.94 2.20 -32.66
N ILE A 51 1.74 1.29 -32.08
CA ILE A 51 3.20 1.34 -32.25
C ILE A 51 3.60 1.16 -33.73
N SER A 52 2.89 0.30 -34.47
CA SER A 52 3.11 0.15 -35.92
C SER A 52 2.75 1.42 -36.68
N LEU A 53 1.64 2.08 -36.34
CA LEU A 53 1.20 3.33 -36.97
C LEU A 53 2.24 4.45 -36.85
N TRP A 54 2.94 4.51 -35.72
CA TRP A 54 3.98 5.52 -35.47
C TRP A 54 5.36 5.15 -36.04
N GLY A 55 5.49 4.09 -36.84
CA GLY A 55 6.78 3.66 -37.40
C GLY A 55 7.67 2.89 -36.40
N GLY A 56 7.06 2.20 -35.44
CA GLY A 56 7.74 1.42 -34.41
C GLY A 56 8.05 2.20 -33.13
N VAL A 57 8.72 1.54 -32.18
CA VAL A 57 9.02 2.11 -30.84
C VAL A 57 9.83 3.40 -30.93
N LYS A 58 10.76 3.49 -31.89
CA LYS A 58 11.58 4.68 -32.12
C LYS A 58 10.72 5.88 -32.54
N GLY A 59 9.80 5.68 -33.47
CA GLY A 59 8.90 6.74 -33.95
C GLY A 59 7.88 7.16 -32.90
N ALA A 60 7.29 6.22 -32.17
CA ALA A 60 6.41 6.51 -31.03
C ALA A 60 7.12 7.33 -29.94
N GLY A 61 8.36 6.96 -29.58
CA GLY A 61 9.17 7.70 -28.61
C GLY A 61 9.58 9.08 -29.10
N MET A 62 9.82 9.25 -30.40
CA MET A 62 10.08 10.57 -30.99
C MET A 62 8.84 11.46 -30.88
N LEU A 63 7.68 10.98 -31.35
CA LEU A 63 6.42 11.73 -31.28
C LEU A 63 6.06 12.11 -29.84
N HIS A 64 6.24 11.18 -28.88
CA HIS A 64 6.04 11.44 -27.46
C HIS A 64 6.87 12.64 -26.97
N ARG A 65 8.16 12.65 -27.31
CA ARG A 65 9.09 13.73 -26.96
C ARG A 65 8.77 15.05 -27.64
N TRP A 66 8.31 15.03 -28.89
CA TRP A 66 7.84 16.22 -29.60
C TRP A 66 6.63 16.85 -28.92
N CYS A 67 5.61 16.05 -28.61
CA CYS A 67 4.44 16.52 -27.87
C CYS A 67 4.83 17.04 -26.48
N ALA A 68 5.75 16.35 -25.77
CA ALA A 68 6.26 16.79 -24.48
C ALA A 68 6.99 18.14 -24.57
N GLY A 69 7.81 18.34 -25.60
CA GLY A 69 8.50 19.61 -25.84
C GLY A 69 7.55 20.79 -26.01
N ILE A 70 6.48 20.62 -26.81
CA ILE A 70 5.43 21.64 -26.96
C ILE A 70 4.73 21.89 -25.63
N THR A 71 4.48 20.83 -24.85
CA THR A 71 3.91 20.92 -23.51
C THR A 71 4.76 21.72 -22.53
N PHE A 72 6.08 21.48 -22.50
CA PHE A 72 6.99 22.32 -21.73
C PHE A 72 7.00 23.77 -22.20
N GLY A 73 6.90 24.00 -23.51
CA GLY A 73 6.85 25.33 -24.10
C GLY A 73 5.69 26.17 -23.59
N TYR A 74 4.45 25.69 -23.76
CA TYR A 74 3.28 26.46 -23.28
C TYR A 74 3.22 26.55 -21.75
N PHE A 75 3.69 25.52 -21.03
CA PHE A 75 3.71 25.54 -19.57
C PHE A 75 4.70 26.60 -19.04
N THR A 76 5.89 26.67 -19.64
CA THR A 76 6.89 27.70 -19.32
C THR A 76 6.38 29.09 -19.65
N LEU A 77 5.78 29.28 -20.83
CA LEU A 77 5.16 30.55 -21.22
C LEU A 77 4.10 31.00 -20.20
N HIS A 78 3.30 30.06 -19.72
CA HIS A 78 2.28 30.31 -18.71
C HIS A 78 2.89 30.70 -17.34
N LEU A 79 3.95 30.04 -16.90
CA LEU A 79 4.67 30.41 -15.68
C LEU A 79 5.29 31.82 -15.79
N LEU A 80 5.91 32.13 -16.94
CA LEU A 80 6.47 33.46 -17.21
C LEU A 80 5.37 34.53 -17.23
N TRP A 81 4.19 34.22 -17.78
CA TRP A 81 3.05 35.13 -17.76
C TRP A 81 2.55 35.41 -16.34
N ILE A 82 2.43 34.38 -15.49
CA ILE A 82 2.08 34.56 -14.07
C ILE A 82 3.13 35.42 -13.36
N LEU A 83 4.41 35.15 -13.61
CA LEU A 83 5.51 35.92 -13.02
C LEU A 83 5.47 37.39 -13.46
N TYR A 84 5.17 37.65 -14.74
CA TYR A 84 4.97 38.99 -15.28
C TYR A 84 3.79 39.72 -14.62
N CYS A 85 2.64 39.06 -14.50
CA CYS A 85 1.47 39.62 -13.80
C CYS A 85 1.77 39.97 -12.33
N LEU A 86 2.57 39.14 -11.66
CA LEU A 86 2.94 39.31 -10.25
C LEU A 86 3.98 40.42 -10.02
N LEU A 87 5.09 40.37 -10.77
CA LEU A 87 6.24 41.24 -10.53
C LEU A 87 6.07 42.61 -11.21
N ILE A 88 5.48 42.64 -12.41
CA ILE A 88 5.43 43.84 -13.24
C ILE A 88 4.05 44.50 -13.15
N LEU A 89 2.97 43.76 -13.43
CA LEU A 89 1.61 44.33 -13.39
C LEU A 89 1.07 44.49 -11.96
N LYS A 90 1.73 43.89 -10.96
CA LYS A 90 1.33 43.87 -9.54
C LYS A 90 -0.14 43.50 -9.34
N GLU A 91 -0.65 42.61 -10.19
CA GLU A 91 -2.03 42.15 -10.12
C GLU A 91 -2.25 41.28 -8.88
N LYS A 92 -3.42 41.43 -8.25
CA LYS A 92 -3.79 40.58 -7.12
C LYS A 92 -4.19 39.20 -7.66
N LEU A 93 -3.47 38.17 -7.21
CA LEU A 93 -3.78 36.77 -7.52
C LEU A 93 -5.14 36.29 -6.99
N PHE A 94 -5.69 36.98 -5.99
CA PHE A 94 -6.97 36.66 -5.38
C PHE A 94 -8.03 37.66 -5.85
N GLY A 95 -9.14 37.15 -6.37
CA GLY A 95 -10.24 37.97 -6.85
C GLY A 95 -11.36 37.15 -7.50
N PRO A 96 -12.47 37.81 -7.88
CA PRO A 96 -13.62 37.15 -8.50
C PRO A 96 -13.33 36.58 -9.91
N ASP A 97 -12.31 37.10 -10.59
CA ASP A 97 -11.82 36.62 -11.88
C ASP A 97 -10.64 35.62 -11.75
N SER A 98 -10.26 35.21 -10.54
CA SER A 98 -9.10 34.34 -10.30
C SER A 98 -9.41 32.85 -10.45
N ILE A 99 -8.45 32.11 -11.00
CA ILE A 99 -8.45 30.64 -11.09
C ILE A 99 -7.90 29.96 -9.82
N ILE A 100 -7.43 30.74 -8.84
CA ILE A 100 -6.92 30.20 -7.57
C ILE A 100 -8.10 29.81 -6.66
N PRO A 101 -8.11 28.59 -6.09
CA PRO A 101 -9.09 28.17 -5.11
C PRO A 101 -9.14 29.11 -3.91
N SER A 102 -10.37 29.40 -3.48
CA SER A 102 -10.70 30.31 -2.39
C SER A 102 -11.66 29.64 -1.41
N ARG A 103 -11.89 30.27 -0.25
CA ARG A 103 -12.86 29.76 0.73
C ARG A 103 -14.28 29.61 0.15
N LYS A 104 -14.65 30.44 -0.85
CA LYS A 104 -15.95 30.34 -1.51
C LYS A 104 -16.11 29.03 -2.28
N ASP A 105 -15.04 28.50 -2.89
CA ASP A 105 -15.14 27.27 -3.68
C ASP A 105 -15.55 26.06 -2.81
N PHE A 106 -15.09 26.02 -1.55
CA PHE A 106 -15.54 25.03 -0.56
C PHE A 106 -17.00 25.25 -0.11
N GLN A 107 -17.43 26.51 0.02
CA GLN A 107 -18.83 26.85 0.32
C GLN A 107 -19.75 26.43 -0.83
N ASP A 108 -19.34 26.71 -2.06
CA ASP A 108 -20.07 26.35 -3.27
C ASP A 108 -20.17 24.82 -3.39
N LEU A 109 -19.09 24.07 -3.13
CA LEU A 109 -19.12 22.61 -3.07
C LEU A 109 -20.09 22.09 -2.01
N TYR A 110 -20.03 22.62 -0.78
CA TYR A 110 -20.92 22.21 0.31
C TYR A 110 -22.39 22.50 -0.02
N GLN A 111 -22.69 23.69 -0.55
CA GLN A 111 -24.02 24.07 -0.98
C GLN A 111 -24.51 23.22 -2.15
N HIS A 112 -23.63 22.87 -3.10
CA HIS A 112 -23.97 21.98 -4.20
C HIS A 112 -24.35 20.58 -3.72
N ILE A 113 -23.60 20.03 -2.74
CA ILE A 113 -23.94 18.76 -2.09
C ILE A 113 -25.29 18.85 -1.39
N ARG A 114 -25.57 19.94 -0.67
CA ARG A 114 -26.88 20.15 -0.03
C ARG A 114 -28.02 20.22 -1.05
N TYR A 115 -27.80 20.91 -2.17
CA TYR A 115 -28.75 21.01 -3.26
C TYR A 115 -29.06 19.62 -3.87
N PHE A 116 -28.05 18.78 -4.10
CA PHE A 116 -28.27 17.39 -4.56
C PHE A 116 -29.03 16.52 -3.55
N LEU A 117 -28.92 16.83 -2.26
CA LEU A 117 -29.72 16.20 -1.20
C LEU A 117 -31.12 16.84 -1.03
N GLY A 118 -31.56 17.64 -2.00
CA GLY A 118 -32.86 18.32 -1.99
C GLY A 118 -32.99 19.48 -1.00
N LYS A 119 -31.86 19.98 -0.45
CA LYS A 119 -31.84 21.03 0.58
C LYS A 119 -31.20 22.32 0.07
N GLY A 120 -32.01 23.36 -0.08
CA GLY A 120 -31.56 24.71 -0.45
C GLY A 120 -31.52 24.96 -1.95
N SER A 121 -31.07 26.14 -2.35
CA SER A 121 -30.91 26.55 -3.75
C SER A 121 -29.52 26.20 -4.30
N PRO A 122 -29.37 26.06 -5.63
CA PRO A 122 -28.07 25.84 -6.24
C PRO A 122 -27.10 26.99 -5.90
N PRO A 123 -25.80 26.71 -5.71
CA PRO A 123 -24.83 27.73 -5.37
C PRO A 123 -24.69 28.78 -6.49
N PRO A 124 -24.61 30.08 -6.15
CA PRO A 124 -24.39 31.12 -7.14
C PRO A 124 -22.91 31.11 -7.54
N PHE A 125 -22.62 30.63 -8.75
CA PHE A 125 -21.26 30.52 -9.25
C PHE A 125 -20.71 31.86 -9.76
N GLY A 126 -19.40 32.07 -9.55
CA GLY A 126 -18.62 33.15 -10.15
C GLY A 126 -18.15 32.80 -11.56
N ARG A 127 -17.16 33.54 -12.07
CA ARG A 127 -16.61 33.33 -13.42
C ARG A 127 -16.12 31.91 -13.66
N PHE A 128 -15.43 31.34 -12.67
CA PHE A 128 -15.02 29.94 -12.65
C PHE A 128 -15.70 29.23 -11.48
N THR A 129 -16.29 28.09 -11.79
CA THR A 129 -16.85 27.15 -10.80
C THR A 129 -15.74 26.41 -10.06
N TYR A 130 -16.07 25.80 -8.92
CA TYR A 130 -15.07 25.08 -8.12
C TYR A 130 -14.46 23.89 -8.88
N TRP A 131 -15.24 23.22 -9.75
CA TRP A 131 -14.73 22.11 -10.56
C TRP A 131 -13.88 22.60 -11.75
N GLU A 132 -14.20 23.73 -12.38
CA GLU A 132 -13.33 24.31 -13.42
C GLU A 132 -11.96 24.70 -12.84
N LYS A 133 -11.93 25.23 -11.61
CA LYS A 133 -10.67 25.50 -10.90
C LYS A 133 -9.94 24.21 -10.55
N PHE A 134 -10.67 23.19 -10.11
CA PHE A 134 -10.08 21.90 -9.81
C PHE A 134 -9.46 21.26 -11.06
N ASP A 135 -10.17 21.27 -12.20
CA ASP A 135 -9.67 20.79 -13.50
C ASP A 135 -8.37 21.51 -13.90
N TYR A 136 -8.34 22.84 -13.78
CA TYR A 136 -7.15 23.63 -14.07
C TYR A 136 -5.95 23.21 -13.22
N TRP A 137 -6.13 23.09 -11.90
CA TRP A 137 -5.04 22.74 -10.98
C TRP A 137 -4.62 21.28 -11.12
N ALA A 138 -5.55 20.37 -11.41
CA ALA A 138 -5.24 18.98 -11.71
C ALA A 138 -4.30 18.87 -12.93
N VAL A 139 -4.59 19.61 -14.01
CA VAL A 139 -3.72 19.65 -15.20
C VAL A 139 -2.39 20.35 -14.90
N PHE A 140 -2.41 21.49 -14.20
CA PHE A 140 -1.20 22.24 -13.86
C PHE A 140 -0.20 21.37 -13.09
N TRP A 141 -0.66 20.69 -12.03
CA TRP A 141 0.17 19.77 -11.26
C TRP A 141 0.50 18.50 -12.03
N GLY A 142 -0.43 17.97 -12.83
CA GLY A 142 -0.18 16.82 -13.69
C GLY A 142 0.99 17.06 -14.65
N ILE A 143 1.02 18.21 -15.32
CA ILE A 143 2.14 18.59 -16.21
C ILE A 143 3.44 18.75 -15.41
N ALA A 144 3.39 19.34 -14.21
CA ALA A 144 4.59 19.50 -13.38
C ALA A 144 5.19 18.15 -12.94
N PHE A 145 4.36 17.23 -12.45
CA PHE A 145 4.82 15.92 -11.96
C PHE A 145 5.20 14.97 -13.10
N ILE A 146 4.34 14.83 -14.11
CA ILE A 146 4.61 13.97 -15.29
C ILE A 146 5.77 14.56 -16.09
N GLY A 147 5.78 15.87 -16.32
CA GLY A 147 6.86 16.56 -17.02
C GLY A 147 8.19 16.44 -16.27
N GLY A 148 8.22 16.76 -14.98
CA GLY A 148 9.45 16.67 -14.18
C GLY A 148 10.03 15.25 -14.13
N SER A 149 9.19 14.25 -13.89
CA SER A 149 9.61 12.84 -13.94
C SER A 149 10.03 12.41 -15.36
N GLY A 150 9.35 12.90 -16.40
CA GLY A 150 9.67 12.62 -17.80
C GLY A 150 11.00 13.23 -18.23
N LEU A 151 11.32 14.44 -17.77
CA LEU A 151 12.60 15.11 -18.04
C LEU A 151 13.77 14.33 -17.42
N LEU A 152 13.58 13.82 -16.20
CA LEU A 152 14.55 12.96 -15.53
C LEU A 152 14.81 11.66 -16.32
N LEU A 153 13.75 11.05 -16.86
CA LEU A 153 13.83 9.85 -17.68
C LEU A 153 14.35 10.10 -19.11
N TRP A 154 14.18 11.32 -19.63
CA TRP A 154 14.67 11.72 -20.95
C TRP A 154 16.19 11.96 -20.93
N PHE A 155 16.73 12.57 -19.87
CA PHE A 155 18.17 12.86 -19.73
C PHE A 155 18.84 12.11 -18.57
N PRO A 156 18.79 10.76 -18.55
CA PRO A 156 19.18 10.02 -17.36
C PRO A 156 20.67 10.14 -17.03
N GLU A 157 21.54 10.27 -18.03
CA GLU A 157 22.99 10.44 -17.87
C GLU A 157 23.38 11.77 -17.22
N PHE A 158 22.57 12.82 -17.44
CA PHE A 158 22.78 14.12 -16.80
C PHE A 158 22.37 14.05 -15.33
N PHE A 159 21.16 13.56 -15.06
CA PHE A 159 20.62 13.51 -13.70
C PHE A 159 21.30 12.47 -12.81
N SER A 160 21.85 11.39 -13.38
CA SER A 160 22.55 10.35 -12.60
C SER A 160 23.85 10.83 -11.98
N ARG A 161 24.38 11.99 -12.41
CA ARG A 161 25.52 12.66 -11.78
C ARG A 161 25.16 13.25 -10.42
N PHE A 162 23.89 13.54 -10.20
CA PHE A 162 23.39 14.23 -9.01
C PHE A 162 22.43 13.38 -8.16
N LEU A 163 21.74 12.42 -8.77
CA LEU A 163 20.69 11.63 -8.13
C LEU A 163 21.00 10.13 -8.15
N PRO A 164 20.83 9.42 -7.01
CA PRO A 164 20.97 7.97 -6.97
C PRO A 164 19.85 7.24 -7.73
N GLY A 165 20.10 5.98 -8.10
CA GLY A 165 19.18 5.13 -8.89
C GLY A 165 17.74 5.03 -8.37
N LEU A 166 17.53 5.20 -7.06
CA LEU A 166 16.20 5.24 -6.45
C LEU A 166 15.27 6.28 -7.12
N TRP A 167 15.79 7.47 -7.46
CA TRP A 167 14.99 8.54 -8.04
C TRP A 167 14.53 8.24 -9.46
N PHE A 168 15.26 7.40 -10.20
CA PHE A 168 14.84 6.93 -11.53
C PHE A 168 13.67 5.96 -11.43
N ASN A 169 13.68 5.07 -10.42
CA ASN A 169 12.56 4.16 -10.15
C ASN A 169 11.31 4.93 -9.70
N ILE A 170 11.49 5.92 -8.82
CA ILE A 170 10.42 6.82 -8.38
C ILE A 170 9.88 7.60 -9.58
N ALA A 171 10.73 8.21 -10.39
CA ALA A 171 10.33 8.96 -11.57
C ALA A 171 9.59 8.08 -12.57
N TYR A 172 10.06 6.85 -12.84
CA TYR A 172 9.36 5.90 -13.69
C TYR A 172 7.94 5.59 -13.18
N THR A 173 7.82 5.36 -11.86
CA THR A 173 6.54 5.06 -11.22
C THR A 173 5.59 6.26 -11.31
N ILE A 174 6.06 7.44 -10.91
CA ILE A 174 5.29 8.70 -11.00
C ILE A 174 4.86 8.95 -12.44
N HIS A 175 5.81 8.91 -13.38
CA HIS A 175 5.51 9.20 -14.79
C HIS A 175 4.47 8.24 -15.37
N SER A 176 4.57 6.95 -15.07
CA SER A 176 3.66 5.92 -15.58
C SER A 176 2.28 5.96 -14.94
N ASP A 177 2.20 6.09 -13.61
CA ASP A 177 0.93 6.02 -12.88
C ASP A 177 0.19 7.35 -12.86
N GLU A 178 0.89 8.46 -12.69
CA GLU A 178 0.29 9.80 -12.75
C GLU A 178 -0.24 10.09 -14.15
N ALA A 179 0.44 9.63 -15.21
CA ALA A 179 -0.08 9.75 -16.57
C ALA A 179 -1.42 9.01 -16.76
N LEU A 180 -1.57 7.82 -16.16
CA LEU A 180 -2.83 7.08 -16.22
C LEU A 180 -3.94 7.80 -15.45
N LEU A 181 -3.61 8.34 -14.26
CA LEU A 181 -4.54 9.14 -13.47
C LEU A 181 -4.97 10.41 -14.23
N ALA A 182 -4.04 11.12 -14.85
CA ALA A 182 -4.32 12.31 -15.65
C ALA A 182 -5.21 11.98 -16.86
N ILE A 183 -4.92 10.91 -17.60
CA ILE A 183 -5.77 10.44 -18.70
C ILE A 183 -7.17 10.10 -18.18
N GLY A 184 -7.27 9.31 -17.11
CA GLY A 184 -8.56 8.94 -16.52
C GLY A 184 -9.37 10.14 -16.06
N PHE A 185 -8.73 11.09 -15.38
CA PHE A 185 -9.38 12.32 -14.93
C PHE A 185 -9.89 13.16 -16.09
N ILE A 186 -9.08 13.36 -17.15
CA ILE A 186 -9.50 14.14 -18.31
C ILE A 186 -10.64 13.43 -19.08
N PHE A 187 -10.52 12.14 -19.34
CA PHE A 187 -11.54 11.40 -20.08
C PHE A 187 -12.85 11.23 -19.31
N VAL A 188 -12.80 11.08 -17.99
CA VAL A 188 -14.00 10.84 -17.18
C VAL A 188 -14.59 12.14 -16.67
N VAL A 189 -13.82 12.98 -15.98
CA VAL A 189 -14.35 14.14 -15.26
C VAL A 189 -14.43 15.35 -16.19
N HIS A 190 -13.33 15.71 -16.84
CA HIS A 190 -13.29 16.90 -17.69
C HIS A 190 -14.22 16.76 -18.90
N LEU A 191 -14.16 15.65 -19.65
CA LEU A 191 -15.05 15.43 -20.78
C LEU A 191 -16.53 15.33 -20.35
N TYR A 192 -16.84 14.70 -19.22
CA TYR A 192 -18.22 14.67 -18.71
C TYR A 192 -18.74 16.08 -18.41
N ASN A 193 -17.96 16.89 -17.71
CA ASN A 193 -18.34 18.26 -17.38
C ASN A 193 -18.46 19.14 -18.64
N ALA A 194 -17.63 18.91 -19.65
CA ALA A 194 -17.65 19.69 -20.89
C ALA A 194 -18.70 19.20 -21.92
N HIS A 195 -19.06 17.92 -21.94
CA HIS A 195 -19.87 17.31 -23.02
C HIS A 195 -21.21 16.71 -22.56
N LEU A 196 -21.24 16.09 -21.38
CA LEU A 196 -22.34 15.19 -20.98
C LEU A 196 -23.30 15.79 -19.95
N ARG A 197 -22.99 16.96 -19.38
CA ARG A 197 -23.95 17.65 -18.52
C ARG A 197 -25.16 18.13 -19.33
N ALA A 198 -26.37 17.86 -18.83
CA ALA A 198 -27.63 18.13 -19.52
C ALA A 198 -27.76 19.55 -20.08
N HIS A 199 -27.23 20.56 -19.37
CA HIS A 199 -27.32 21.97 -19.77
C HIS A 199 -26.32 22.40 -20.84
N VAL A 200 -25.31 21.58 -21.17
CA VAL A 200 -24.28 21.85 -22.20
C VAL A 200 -24.21 20.77 -23.28
N PHE A 201 -25.06 19.75 -23.22
CA PHE A 201 -25.08 18.68 -24.20
C PHE A 201 -25.37 19.22 -25.62
N PRO A 202 -24.63 18.80 -26.67
CA PRO A 202 -23.58 17.77 -26.69
C PRO A 202 -22.17 18.25 -26.31
N MET A 203 -21.92 19.56 -26.23
CA MET A 203 -20.67 20.15 -25.73
C MET A 203 -20.78 21.64 -25.41
N ASP A 204 -20.02 22.10 -24.42
CA ASP A 204 -19.79 23.52 -24.15
C ASP A 204 -18.88 24.13 -25.22
N LYS A 205 -19.46 25.00 -26.06
CA LYS A 205 -18.76 25.65 -27.18
C LYS A 205 -17.95 26.88 -26.77
N SER A 206 -17.98 27.28 -25.51
CA SER A 206 -17.40 28.55 -25.07
C SER A 206 -15.87 28.58 -25.20
N ILE A 207 -15.18 27.46 -25.02
CA ILE A 207 -13.72 27.39 -25.20
C ILE A 207 -13.29 27.42 -26.68
N PHE A 208 -14.15 26.98 -27.61
CA PHE A 208 -13.86 27.03 -29.05
C PHE A 208 -14.24 28.38 -29.65
N THR A 209 -15.43 28.88 -29.32
CA THR A 209 -15.96 30.15 -29.85
C THR A 209 -15.47 31.38 -29.10
N GLY A 210 -15.05 31.21 -27.84
CA GLY A 210 -14.69 32.29 -26.92
C GLY A 210 -15.89 33.06 -26.36
N LYS A 211 -17.11 32.69 -26.75
CA LYS A 211 -18.33 33.49 -26.54
C LYS A 211 -19.28 32.82 -25.55
N ILE A 212 -20.03 33.64 -24.83
CA ILE A 212 -21.16 33.21 -23.97
C ILE A 212 -22.30 34.21 -24.12
N THR A 213 -23.54 33.73 -24.21
CA THR A 213 -24.72 34.62 -24.24
C THR A 213 -25.02 35.16 -22.85
N ALA A 214 -25.66 36.32 -22.77
CA ALA A 214 -26.10 36.92 -21.51
C ALA A 214 -27.01 35.96 -20.73
N LYS A 215 -27.91 35.24 -21.42
CA LYS A 215 -28.79 34.24 -20.82
C LYS A 215 -28.00 33.10 -20.17
N GLU A 216 -27.02 32.54 -20.89
CA GLU A 216 -26.16 31.47 -20.34
C GLU A 216 -25.28 31.96 -19.19
N MET A 217 -24.79 33.20 -19.25
CA MET A 217 -24.02 33.79 -18.15
C MET A 217 -24.86 33.99 -16.90
N ILE A 218 -26.11 34.45 -17.03
CA ILE A 218 -27.04 34.60 -15.89
C ILE A 218 -27.36 33.24 -15.25
N ASP A 219 -27.62 32.24 -16.09
CA ASP A 219 -28.02 30.90 -15.64
C ASP A 219 -26.85 30.14 -14.97
N ARG A 220 -25.67 30.19 -15.59
CA ARG A 220 -24.52 29.37 -15.16
C ARG A 220 -23.53 30.10 -14.26
N HIS A 221 -23.42 31.43 -14.39
CA HIS A 221 -22.44 32.27 -13.69
C HIS A 221 -23.09 33.54 -13.12
N PRO A 222 -24.12 33.42 -12.26
CA PRO A 222 -24.91 34.56 -11.80
C PRO A 222 -24.08 35.63 -11.09
N LEU A 223 -23.02 35.26 -10.35
CA LEU A 223 -22.16 36.25 -9.69
C LEU A 223 -21.22 36.95 -10.67
N GLU A 224 -20.85 36.30 -11.78
CA GLU A 224 -20.10 36.97 -12.85
C GLU A 224 -20.97 38.05 -13.50
N TRP A 225 -22.25 37.75 -13.74
CA TRP A 225 -23.21 38.73 -14.26
C TRP A 225 -23.42 39.90 -13.29
N GLU A 226 -23.61 39.62 -12.00
CA GLU A 226 -23.76 40.66 -10.97
C GLU A 226 -22.50 41.55 -10.90
N TYR A 227 -21.32 40.94 -10.94
CA TYR A 227 -20.05 41.66 -10.95
C TYR A 227 -19.91 42.58 -12.17
N LEU A 228 -20.22 42.10 -13.37
CA LEU A 228 -20.13 42.92 -14.58
C LEU A 228 -21.15 44.07 -14.60
N ASN A 229 -22.33 43.88 -14.02
CA ASN A 229 -23.30 44.98 -13.89
C ASN A 229 -22.86 46.04 -12.88
N ARG A 230 -22.10 45.65 -11.86
CA ARG A 230 -21.51 46.57 -10.87
C ARG A 230 -20.35 47.40 -11.45
N TYR A 231 -19.70 46.91 -12.50
CA TYR A 231 -18.54 47.53 -13.16
C TYR A 231 -18.75 47.68 -14.69
N PRO A 232 -19.55 48.67 -15.13
CA PRO A 232 -19.95 48.84 -16.54
C PRO A 232 -18.78 48.99 -17.52
N GLU A 233 -17.66 49.56 -17.08
CA GLU A 233 -16.43 49.70 -17.85
C GLU A 233 -15.78 48.35 -18.18
N LYS A 234 -15.88 47.38 -17.27
CA LYS A 234 -15.42 46.00 -17.51
C LYS A 234 -16.40 45.23 -18.39
N LYS A 235 -17.70 45.48 -18.23
CA LYS A 235 -18.77 44.91 -19.07
C LYS A 235 -18.63 45.35 -20.52
N ALA A 236 -18.34 46.64 -20.76
CA ALA A 236 -18.12 47.19 -22.10
C ALA A 236 -16.93 46.54 -22.82
N LYS A 237 -15.82 46.27 -22.10
CA LYS A 237 -14.64 45.57 -22.65
C LYS A 237 -14.92 44.12 -23.03
N ARG A 238 -15.92 43.48 -22.43
CA ARG A 238 -16.31 42.10 -22.74
C ARG A 238 -17.36 41.98 -23.85
N LYS A 239 -17.98 43.08 -24.29
CA LYS A 239 -18.95 43.06 -25.39
C LYS A 239 -18.22 42.70 -26.69
N VAL A 240 -18.75 41.73 -27.44
CA VAL A 240 -18.07 41.22 -28.65
C VAL A 240 -17.97 42.32 -29.72
N ARG A 241 -16.75 42.73 -30.05
CA ARG A 241 -16.44 43.43 -31.31
C ARG A 241 -16.09 42.40 -32.40
N ARG A 242 -16.47 42.66 -33.65
CA ARG A 242 -16.19 41.79 -34.81
C ARG A 242 -14.68 41.74 -35.04
N ASP A 243 -14.00 40.71 -34.52
CA ASP A 243 -12.59 40.48 -34.82
C ASP A 243 -12.40 39.21 -35.65
N LEU A 244 -11.73 39.42 -36.79
CA LEU A 244 -11.23 38.44 -37.75
C LEU A 244 -10.17 37.55 -37.09
N LEU A 245 -10.55 36.34 -36.70
CA LEU A 245 -9.61 35.35 -36.16
C LEU A 245 -9.87 33.96 -36.73
N ILE A 246 -10.08 33.92 -38.05
CA ILE A 246 -10.07 32.69 -38.86
C ILE A 246 -8.72 32.52 -39.57
N LEU A 247 -7.89 33.58 -39.67
CA LEU A 247 -6.64 33.54 -40.44
C LEU A 247 -5.46 32.80 -39.76
N TRP A 248 -5.39 32.73 -38.43
CA TRP A 248 -4.26 32.10 -37.73
C TRP A 248 -4.39 30.59 -37.54
N LEU A 249 -5.61 30.04 -37.68
CA LEU A 249 -5.85 28.60 -37.55
C LEU A 249 -5.32 27.81 -38.76
N ALA A 250 -5.28 28.44 -39.94
CA ALA A 250 -4.78 27.81 -41.16
C ALA A 250 -3.23 27.73 -41.20
N ILE A 251 -2.53 28.72 -40.63
CA ILE A 251 -1.06 28.79 -40.64
C ILE A 251 -0.43 27.78 -39.66
N PHE A 252 -1.13 27.44 -38.57
CA PHE A 252 -0.61 26.50 -37.57
C PHE A 252 -0.78 25.03 -37.98
N ILE A 253 -1.82 24.70 -38.76
CA ILE A 253 -2.04 23.33 -39.28
C ILE A 253 -1.00 22.99 -40.36
N SER A 254 -0.51 23.97 -41.12
CA SER A 254 0.61 23.78 -42.06
C SER A 254 1.98 23.62 -41.40
N GLY A 255 2.15 24.05 -40.15
CA GLY A 255 3.40 23.92 -39.38
C GLY A 255 3.50 22.63 -38.54
N LEU A 256 2.44 21.84 -38.48
CA LEU A 256 2.34 20.59 -37.70
C LEU A 256 2.56 19.32 -38.54
N LEU A 257 2.78 19.45 -39.85
CA LEU A 257 3.27 18.36 -40.68
C LEU A 257 4.79 18.26 -40.49
N PRO A 258 5.34 17.06 -40.19
CA PRO A 258 6.78 16.89 -40.16
C PRO A 258 7.32 17.22 -41.55
N ALA A 259 8.03 18.34 -41.68
CA ALA A 259 8.86 18.59 -42.84
C ALA A 259 9.78 17.38 -43.02
N GLY A 260 9.72 16.78 -44.22
CA GLY A 260 10.23 15.45 -44.52
C GLY A 260 11.66 15.21 -44.05
N SER A 261 11.79 14.54 -42.90
CA SER A 261 13.02 13.86 -42.48
C SER A 261 12.80 12.34 -42.36
N LEU A 262 11.74 11.82 -42.98
CA LEU A 262 11.59 10.40 -43.28
C LEU A 262 12.28 10.11 -44.62
N ALA A 263 13.62 10.11 -44.63
CA ALA A 263 14.51 9.40 -45.56
C ALA A 263 15.91 10.06 -45.63
N ARG A 264 16.66 10.09 -44.52
CA ARG A 264 18.13 10.10 -44.62
C ARG A 264 18.63 8.74 -44.20
N GLY A 265 19.32 8.06 -45.12
CA GLY A 265 20.16 6.92 -44.78
C GLY A 265 21.22 7.36 -43.77
N LEU A 266 21.64 6.42 -42.92
CA LEU A 266 22.62 6.67 -41.87
C LEU A 266 23.93 7.19 -42.49
N THR A 267 24.53 8.21 -41.86
CA THR A 267 25.86 8.69 -42.27
C THR A 267 26.95 7.71 -41.86
N ASP A 268 28.12 7.76 -42.50
CA ASP A 268 29.25 6.89 -42.14
C ASP A 268 29.68 7.04 -40.68
N GLU A 269 29.54 8.24 -40.09
CA GLU A 269 29.74 8.46 -38.65
C GLU A 269 28.71 7.73 -37.78
N GLU A 270 27.44 7.70 -38.19
CA GLU A 270 26.38 6.94 -37.51
C GLU A 270 26.59 5.43 -37.68
N ILE A 271 27.09 4.97 -38.83
CA ILE A 271 27.47 3.57 -39.07
C ILE A 271 28.66 3.18 -38.19
N MET A 272 29.68 4.03 -38.07
CA MET A 272 30.83 3.82 -37.19
C MET A 272 30.45 3.82 -35.70
N GLU A 273 29.47 4.62 -35.29
CA GLU A 273 28.87 4.61 -33.95
C GLU A 273 28.08 3.30 -33.69
N VAL A 274 27.40 2.78 -34.72
CA VAL A 274 26.71 1.48 -34.69
C VAL A 274 27.72 0.34 -34.61
N GLU A 275 28.84 0.38 -35.34
CA GLU A 275 29.92 -0.62 -35.25
C GLU A 275 30.68 -0.54 -33.92
N LYS A 276 30.94 0.65 -33.38
CA LYS A 276 31.43 0.81 -31.98
C LYS A 276 30.47 0.16 -30.99
N LYS A 277 29.16 0.30 -31.16
CA LYS A 277 28.14 -0.38 -30.33
C LYS A 277 28.21 -1.91 -30.43
N TRP A 278 28.73 -2.48 -31.53
CA TRP A 278 28.96 -3.92 -31.68
C TRP A 278 30.19 -4.41 -30.89
N CYS A 279 31.31 -3.68 -30.90
CA CYS A 279 32.46 -3.99 -30.04
C CYS A 279 32.11 -3.79 -28.54
N TRP A 280 31.34 -2.74 -28.24
CA TRP A 280 30.82 -2.48 -26.89
C TRP A 280 29.76 -3.49 -26.45
N ARG A 281 29.15 -4.29 -27.33
CA ARG A 281 28.21 -5.36 -26.92
C ARG A 281 28.89 -6.44 -26.07
N CYS A 282 30.19 -6.66 -26.24
CA CYS A 282 30.97 -7.62 -25.46
C CYS A 282 31.76 -6.97 -24.29
N HIS A 283 32.16 -5.70 -24.41
CA HIS A 283 33.00 -5.00 -23.42
C HIS A 283 32.26 -4.01 -22.50
N ARG A 284 31.06 -3.56 -22.85
CA ARG A 284 30.19 -2.83 -21.93
C ARG A 284 29.66 -3.84 -20.92
N GLN A 285 29.75 -3.56 -19.61
CA GLN A 285 28.93 -4.30 -18.66
C GLN A 285 27.49 -4.27 -19.18
N PRO A 286 26.89 -5.43 -19.52
CA PRO A 286 25.58 -5.44 -20.15
C PRO A 286 24.62 -4.65 -19.27
N ASN A 287 23.85 -3.75 -19.87
CA ASN A 287 22.84 -3.01 -19.11
C ASN A 287 21.80 -4.03 -18.61
N LEU A 288 21.95 -4.46 -17.36
CA LEU A 288 21.06 -5.45 -16.75
C LEU A 288 19.64 -4.93 -16.55
N ASN A 289 19.40 -3.65 -16.85
CA ASN A 289 18.05 -3.07 -16.91
C ASN A 289 17.38 -3.25 -18.28
N SER A 290 18.05 -3.84 -19.28
CA SER A 290 17.50 -4.17 -20.59
C SER A 290 17.43 -5.69 -20.81
N ASN A 291 16.44 -6.15 -21.58
CA ASN A 291 16.29 -7.58 -21.89
C ASN A 291 17.49 -8.12 -22.67
N GLU A 292 18.07 -7.29 -23.55
CA GLU A 292 19.25 -7.62 -24.34
C GLU A 292 20.47 -7.80 -23.44
N GLY A 293 20.67 -6.91 -22.46
CA GLY A 293 21.76 -7.01 -21.50
C GLY A 293 21.63 -8.24 -20.58
N ILE A 294 20.41 -8.52 -20.11
CA ILE A 294 20.12 -9.74 -19.34
C ILE A 294 20.45 -10.99 -20.17
N THR A 295 19.97 -11.05 -21.41
CA THR A 295 20.19 -12.19 -22.30
C THR A 295 21.67 -12.38 -22.62
N ALA A 296 22.39 -11.29 -22.90
CA ALA A 296 23.83 -11.33 -23.13
C ALA A 296 24.60 -11.85 -21.91
N SER A 297 24.24 -11.41 -20.68
CA SER A 297 24.85 -11.91 -19.46
C SER A 297 24.59 -13.40 -19.22
N ILE A 298 23.36 -13.87 -19.47
CA ILE A 298 23.01 -15.30 -19.33
C ILE A 298 23.81 -16.12 -20.35
N GLN A 299 23.84 -15.69 -21.62
CA GLN A 299 24.56 -16.39 -22.68
C GLN A 299 26.05 -16.50 -22.36
N LEU A 300 26.68 -15.41 -21.92
CA LEU A 300 28.09 -15.40 -21.52
C LEU A 300 28.41 -16.45 -20.45
N CYS A 301 27.56 -16.60 -19.44
CA CYS A 301 27.74 -17.63 -18.42
C CYS A 301 27.49 -19.04 -18.98
N MET A 302 26.48 -19.20 -19.83
CA MET A 302 26.08 -20.48 -20.42
C MET A 302 27.10 -21.00 -21.47
N ASP A 303 27.91 -20.14 -22.07
CA ASP A 303 28.98 -20.56 -23.00
C ASP A 303 30.01 -21.48 -22.33
N CYS A 304 30.15 -21.38 -21.01
CA CYS A 304 30.88 -22.33 -20.18
C CYS A 304 29.94 -23.25 -19.41
N HIS A 305 29.02 -22.72 -18.61
CA HIS A 305 28.20 -23.52 -17.70
C HIS A 305 27.13 -24.37 -18.39
N GLY A 306 26.82 -24.12 -19.66
CA GLY A 306 25.94 -24.96 -20.47
C GLY A 306 26.63 -26.19 -21.06
N LYS A 307 27.94 -26.37 -20.83
CA LYS A 307 28.72 -27.54 -21.27
C LYS A 307 28.80 -28.57 -20.15
N LYS A 308 28.61 -29.85 -20.47
CA LYS A 308 28.51 -30.93 -19.47
C LYS A 308 29.84 -31.23 -18.79
N GLU A 309 30.93 -30.88 -19.45
CA GLU A 309 32.31 -31.17 -19.09
C GLU A 309 32.88 -30.16 -18.08
N VAL A 310 32.13 -29.10 -17.74
CA VAL A 310 32.61 -28.07 -16.81
C VAL A 310 32.46 -28.55 -15.38
N GLU A 311 33.60 -28.68 -14.71
CA GLU A 311 33.70 -29.15 -13.34
C GLU A 311 34.66 -28.29 -12.52
N LYS A 312 34.46 -28.31 -11.21
CA LYS A 312 35.41 -27.74 -10.24
C LYS A 312 35.75 -28.79 -9.20
N LYS A 313 37.00 -28.77 -8.73
CA LYS A 313 37.43 -29.57 -7.58
C LYS A 313 37.01 -28.91 -6.27
N VAL A 314 36.31 -29.65 -5.41
CA VAL A 314 35.99 -29.27 -4.03
C VAL A 314 36.46 -30.41 -3.15
N ASN A 315 37.44 -30.14 -2.27
CA ASN A 315 38.12 -31.16 -1.47
C ASN A 315 38.65 -32.33 -2.34
N ASP A 316 39.36 -32.01 -3.41
CA ASP A 316 39.92 -32.93 -4.41
C ASP A 316 38.92 -33.83 -5.18
N LYS A 317 37.62 -33.69 -4.91
CA LYS A 317 36.55 -34.38 -5.64
C LYS A 317 35.99 -33.48 -6.76
N PRO A 318 35.80 -34.01 -7.97
CA PRO A 318 35.15 -33.28 -9.06
C PRO A 318 33.67 -33.03 -8.74
N VAL A 319 33.21 -31.82 -9.01
CA VAL A 319 31.81 -31.40 -8.87
C VAL A 319 31.39 -30.71 -10.16
N SER A 320 30.34 -31.22 -10.78
CA SER A 320 29.79 -30.62 -12.01
C SER A 320 29.26 -29.21 -11.73
N LEU A 321 29.60 -28.29 -12.64
CA LEU A 321 29.08 -26.93 -12.70
C LEU A 321 28.10 -26.74 -13.87
N TYR A 322 27.67 -27.83 -14.49
CA TYR A 322 26.74 -27.83 -15.62
C TYR A 322 25.34 -27.37 -15.20
N ILE A 323 24.81 -26.41 -15.94
CA ILE A 323 23.44 -25.90 -15.85
C ILE A 323 22.71 -26.29 -17.13
N ASP A 324 21.59 -27.01 -17.02
CA ASP A 324 20.76 -27.36 -18.17
C ASP A 324 20.02 -26.10 -18.69
N PRO A 325 20.29 -25.62 -19.92
CA PRO A 325 19.64 -24.42 -20.46
C PRO A 325 18.13 -24.59 -20.66
N LYS A 326 17.66 -25.79 -20.99
CA LYS A 326 16.23 -26.08 -21.16
C LYS A 326 15.51 -26.06 -19.82
N GLU A 327 16.18 -26.54 -18.77
CA GLU A 327 15.67 -26.46 -17.40
C GLU A 327 15.61 -25.01 -16.92
N TYR A 328 16.74 -24.28 -17.02
CA TYR A 328 16.83 -22.89 -16.62
C TYR A 328 15.78 -22.02 -17.34
N GLY A 329 15.56 -22.26 -18.64
CA GLY A 329 14.55 -21.57 -19.45
C GLY A 329 13.09 -21.78 -18.99
N LYS A 330 12.81 -22.81 -18.19
CA LYS A 330 11.47 -23.04 -17.60
C LYS A 330 11.27 -22.33 -16.25
N THR A 331 12.34 -21.82 -15.64
CA THR A 331 12.27 -21.15 -14.34
C THR A 331 11.62 -19.78 -14.45
N VAL A 332 11.08 -19.29 -13.33
CA VAL A 332 10.57 -17.92 -13.21
C VAL A 332 11.68 -16.87 -13.32
N HIS A 333 12.93 -17.26 -13.08
CA HIS A 333 14.11 -16.40 -13.14
C HIS A 333 14.84 -16.43 -14.50
N ARG A 334 14.27 -17.06 -15.55
CA ARG A 334 14.88 -17.16 -16.89
C ARG A 334 15.22 -15.82 -17.56
N ARG A 335 14.71 -14.71 -17.03
CA ARG A 335 14.97 -13.32 -17.46
C ARG A 335 15.66 -12.49 -16.37
N ILE A 336 16.42 -13.13 -15.50
CA ILE A 336 17.27 -12.48 -14.51
C ILE A 336 18.71 -12.88 -14.83
N ALA A 337 19.58 -11.89 -14.97
CA ALA A 337 20.98 -12.16 -15.27
C ALA A 337 21.64 -12.95 -14.12
N CYS A 338 22.48 -13.92 -14.43
CA CYS A 338 23.14 -14.76 -13.42
C CYS A 338 23.84 -13.92 -12.34
N ILE A 339 24.49 -12.82 -12.74
CA ILE A 339 25.23 -11.90 -11.86
C ILE A 339 24.33 -11.05 -10.94
N GLN A 340 23.02 -10.97 -11.19
CA GLN A 340 22.07 -10.29 -10.28
C GLN A 340 21.79 -11.13 -9.02
N CYS A 341 21.92 -12.46 -9.12
CA CYS A 341 21.79 -13.36 -7.97
C CYS A 341 23.16 -13.80 -7.45
N HIS A 342 24.10 -14.11 -8.35
CA HIS A 342 25.46 -14.52 -8.05
C HIS A 342 26.40 -13.32 -7.91
N ASP A 343 26.19 -12.56 -6.84
CA ASP A 343 27.03 -11.40 -6.52
C ASP A 343 28.52 -11.80 -6.39
N GLY A 344 29.41 -10.97 -6.91
CA GLY A 344 30.86 -11.24 -6.93
C GLY A 344 31.35 -12.28 -7.95
N ILE A 345 30.48 -12.96 -8.72
CA ILE A 345 30.93 -13.96 -9.71
C ILE A 345 31.58 -13.36 -10.95
N ALA A 346 31.53 -12.02 -11.12
CA ALA A 346 32.14 -11.33 -12.26
C ALA A 346 33.60 -10.91 -12.03
N SER A 347 34.17 -11.15 -10.84
CA SER A 347 35.57 -10.86 -10.52
C SER A 347 36.44 -12.11 -10.55
N SER A 348 37.68 -12.03 -11.01
CA SER A 348 38.61 -13.17 -10.96
C SER A 348 39.42 -13.17 -9.64
N PRO A 349 39.49 -14.28 -8.90
CA PRO A 349 38.85 -15.57 -9.17
C PRO A 349 37.33 -15.52 -8.90
N HIS A 350 36.51 -16.03 -9.83
CA HIS A 350 35.06 -15.99 -9.76
C HIS A 350 34.54 -16.70 -8.51
N ARG A 351 34.06 -15.92 -7.54
CA ARG A 351 33.54 -16.41 -6.26
C ARG A 351 32.14 -15.84 -6.05
N THR A 352 31.18 -16.73 -5.91
CA THR A 352 29.82 -16.37 -5.55
C THR A 352 29.71 -15.99 -4.08
N LEU A 353 29.30 -14.76 -3.80
CA LEU A 353 28.78 -14.36 -2.51
C LEU A 353 27.34 -14.88 -2.36
N ARG A 354 26.84 -15.04 -1.12
CA ARG A 354 25.46 -15.49 -0.87
C ARG A 354 24.47 -14.57 -1.58
N PHE A 355 23.45 -15.16 -2.21
CA PHE A 355 22.41 -14.43 -2.91
C PHE A 355 21.40 -13.80 -1.92
N ARG A 356 21.04 -12.55 -2.16
CA ARG A 356 20.04 -11.83 -1.35
C ARG A 356 18.68 -11.86 -2.05
N CYS A 357 17.90 -12.94 -1.87
CA CYS A 357 16.56 -13.06 -2.46
C CYS A 357 15.66 -11.84 -2.21
N ALA A 358 15.83 -11.21 -1.05
CA ALA A 358 15.07 -10.04 -0.60
C ALA A 358 15.27 -8.78 -1.46
N SER A 359 16.25 -8.75 -2.36
CA SER A 359 16.48 -7.62 -3.28
C SER A 359 15.42 -7.52 -4.38
N CYS A 360 14.77 -8.63 -4.74
CA CYS A 360 13.78 -8.68 -5.81
C CYS A 360 12.39 -9.12 -5.33
N HIS A 361 12.31 -9.92 -4.25
CA HIS A 361 11.03 -10.35 -3.68
C HIS A 361 10.98 -10.10 -2.18
N GLY A 362 9.82 -9.67 -1.67
CA GLY A 362 9.63 -9.39 -0.26
C GLY A 362 9.60 -10.65 0.62
N TYR A 363 9.90 -10.46 1.90
CA TYR A 363 9.71 -11.47 2.93
C TYR A 363 8.23 -11.82 3.08
N HIS A 364 7.97 -13.07 3.43
CA HIS A 364 6.64 -13.52 3.75
C HIS A 364 6.18 -12.98 5.12
N GLY A 365 4.95 -12.49 5.16
CA GLY A 365 4.25 -12.18 6.40
C GLY A 365 3.85 -13.46 7.15
N GLU A 366 3.29 -13.28 8.34
CA GLU A 366 2.97 -14.38 9.27
C GLU A 366 2.08 -15.48 8.69
N GLY A 367 1.18 -15.12 7.76
CA GLY A 367 0.26 -16.04 7.09
C GLY A 367 0.90 -17.06 6.15
N THR A 368 2.14 -16.83 5.73
CA THR A 368 2.89 -17.71 4.82
C THR A 368 4.20 -18.17 5.41
N ALA A 369 4.91 -17.30 6.14
CA ALA A 369 6.14 -17.69 6.82
C ALA A 369 5.84 -18.64 7.98
N HIS A 370 4.78 -18.41 8.76
CA HIS A 370 4.65 -18.97 10.11
C HIS A 370 5.83 -18.54 11.02
N ASP A 371 5.65 -18.55 12.34
CA ASP A 371 6.67 -18.09 13.30
C ASP A 371 8.05 -18.73 13.09
N ALA A 372 8.10 -20.07 13.06
CA ALA A 372 9.35 -20.80 13.13
C ALA A 372 10.15 -20.76 11.81
N HIS A 373 9.51 -20.58 10.64
CA HIS A 373 10.26 -20.60 9.37
C HIS A 373 11.05 -19.31 9.11
N ARG A 374 10.97 -18.29 9.98
CA ARG A 374 11.86 -17.12 9.87
C ARG A 374 13.34 -17.48 10.11
N THR A 375 13.60 -18.61 10.76
CA THR A 375 14.94 -19.17 10.89
C THR A 375 15.36 -19.99 9.67
N VAL A 376 14.47 -20.23 8.71
CA VAL A 376 14.75 -20.96 7.46
C VAL A 376 15.16 -19.96 6.38
N HIS A 377 16.37 -20.13 5.83
CA HIS A 377 16.79 -19.32 4.70
C HIS A 377 15.91 -19.59 3.47
N CYS A 378 15.66 -18.54 2.67
CA CYS A 378 14.77 -18.65 1.51
C CYS A 378 15.18 -19.79 0.57
N GLU A 379 16.47 -20.00 0.35
CA GLU A 379 17.02 -21.12 -0.44
C GLU A 379 16.71 -22.50 0.14
N ALA A 380 16.77 -22.63 1.47
CA ALA A 380 16.48 -23.89 2.15
C ALA A 380 15.03 -24.30 1.97
N CYS A 381 14.12 -23.33 1.81
CA CYS A 381 12.70 -23.58 1.55
C CYS A 381 12.39 -23.70 0.06
N HIS A 382 12.85 -22.74 -0.76
CA HIS A 382 12.44 -22.58 -2.14
C HIS A 382 13.27 -23.35 -3.16
N HIS A 383 14.45 -23.87 -2.83
CA HIS A 383 15.25 -24.66 -3.76
C HIS A 383 14.80 -26.13 -3.78
N GLU A 384 14.83 -26.79 -4.92
CA GLU A 384 14.31 -28.17 -5.07
C GLU A 384 15.10 -29.25 -4.31
N SER A 385 16.40 -29.02 -4.03
CA SER A 385 17.23 -29.94 -3.25
C SER A 385 16.54 -30.27 -1.93
N LYS A 386 16.55 -31.54 -1.54
CA LYS A 386 15.95 -32.03 -0.28
C LYS A 386 16.90 -31.95 0.91
N GLU A 387 18.17 -31.65 0.68
CA GLU A 387 19.18 -31.68 1.72
C GLU A 387 19.31 -30.29 2.37
N VAL A 388 19.04 -30.22 3.68
CA VAL A 388 19.17 -29.03 4.53
C VAL A 388 19.88 -29.39 5.82
N MET A 389 20.49 -28.37 6.42
CA MET A 389 21.09 -28.49 7.73
C MET A 389 20.79 -27.25 8.56
N LYS A 390 20.85 -27.40 9.87
CA LYS A 390 20.90 -26.27 10.78
C LYS A 390 22.36 -25.80 10.90
N ASP A 391 22.61 -24.56 10.52
CA ASP A 391 23.94 -23.96 10.63
C ASP A 391 24.32 -23.80 12.10
N PRO A 392 25.39 -24.45 12.59
CA PRO A 392 25.77 -24.40 14.01
C PRO A 392 26.20 -22.99 14.46
N LYS A 393 26.63 -22.12 13.55
CA LYS A 393 27.05 -20.76 13.89
C LYS A 393 25.89 -19.80 14.03
N THR A 394 24.90 -19.91 13.13
CA THR A 394 23.79 -18.96 13.04
C THR A 394 22.48 -19.50 13.58
N GLY A 395 22.38 -20.81 13.82
CA GLY A 395 21.15 -21.51 14.21
C GLY A 395 20.08 -21.59 13.11
N LYS A 396 20.36 -21.05 11.91
CA LYS A 396 19.40 -20.99 10.80
C LYS A 396 19.44 -22.25 9.95
N ILE A 397 18.31 -22.61 9.35
CA ILE A 397 18.23 -23.72 8.41
C ILE A 397 18.70 -23.24 7.03
N VAL A 398 19.73 -23.89 6.49
CA VAL A 398 20.39 -23.57 5.22
C VAL A 398 20.45 -24.81 4.33
N LEU A 399 20.67 -24.63 3.03
CA LEU A 399 20.91 -25.78 2.13
C LEU A 399 22.21 -26.49 2.51
N LEU A 400 22.16 -27.82 2.57
CA LEU A 400 23.34 -28.65 2.82
C LEU A 400 24.17 -28.74 1.52
N LYS A 401 25.41 -28.27 1.56
CA LYS A 401 26.30 -28.21 0.38
C LYS A 401 27.15 -29.46 0.14
N GLY A 402 27.14 -30.40 1.07
CA GLY A 402 27.86 -31.66 0.96
C GLY A 402 27.43 -32.64 2.06
N LYS A 403 27.44 -33.93 1.75
CA LYS A 403 27.04 -35.02 2.65
C LYS A 403 28.18 -36.03 2.72
N GLU A 404 28.60 -36.40 3.93
CA GLU A 404 29.66 -37.41 4.16
C GLU A 404 30.96 -37.12 3.38
N GLY A 405 31.35 -35.83 3.29
CA GLY A 405 32.54 -35.41 2.56
C GLY A 405 32.43 -35.48 1.04
N VAL A 406 31.23 -35.71 0.48
CA VAL A 406 30.92 -35.59 -0.94
C VAL A 406 30.16 -34.27 -1.17
N PRO A 407 30.68 -33.34 -1.98
CA PRO A 407 29.95 -32.11 -2.33
C PRO A 407 28.67 -32.44 -3.11
N ILE A 408 27.58 -31.73 -2.81
CA ILE A 408 26.33 -31.85 -3.55
C ILE A 408 26.34 -30.78 -4.65
N PRO A 409 26.09 -31.13 -5.93
CA PRO A 409 26.00 -30.15 -7.00
C PRO A 409 24.78 -29.24 -6.79
N MET A 410 25.02 -27.92 -6.78
CA MET A 410 24.01 -26.88 -6.59
C MET A 410 23.72 -26.14 -7.89
N THR A 411 23.64 -26.88 -9.00
CA THR A 411 23.48 -26.31 -10.35
C THR A 411 22.04 -26.21 -10.81
N SER A 412 21.11 -26.89 -10.14
CA SER A 412 19.68 -26.76 -10.41
C SER A 412 19.19 -25.36 -10.04
N HIS A 413 18.32 -24.82 -10.89
CA HIS A 413 17.64 -23.53 -10.67
C HIS A 413 16.13 -23.72 -10.47
N ARG A 414 15.67 -24.95 -10.27
CA ARG A 414 14.27 -25.26 -10.02
C ARG A 414 13.86 -24.88 -8.60
N LEU A 415 12.62 -24.42 -8.50
CA LEU A 415 12.01 -24.10 -7.22
C LEU A 415 11.20 -25.28 -6.71
N ALA A 416 11.19 -25.45 -5.38
CA ALA A 416 10.39 -26.45 -4.69
C ALA A 416 8.89 -26.25 -4.99
N ASP A 417 8.18 -27.37 -5.21
CA ASP A 417 6.74 -27.36 -5.44
C ASP A 417 5.96 -27.47 -4.12
N PHE A 418 5.24 -26.41 -3.79
CA PHE A 418 4.41 -26.33 -2.57
C PHE A 418 2.97 -26.79 -2.79
N LYS A 419 2.52 -27.09 -4.02
CA LYS A 419 1.12 -27.48 -4.29
C LYS A 419 0.70 -28.73 -3.52
N ASN A 420 1.60 -29.69 -3.38
CA ASN A 420 1.33 -30.98 -2.75
C ASN A 420 1.91 -31.11 -1.34
N GLN A 421 2.39 -30.01 -0.74
CA GLN A 421 3.06 -29.96 0.58
C GLN A 421 4.29 -30.90 0.75
N LYS A 422 4.68 -31.67 -0.27
CA LYS A 422 5.85 -32.55 -0.25
C LYS A 422 7.15 -31.78 0.06
N ALA A 423 7.24 -30.53 -0.38
CA ALA A 423 8.37 -29.66 -0.04
C ALA A 423 8.53 -29.46 1.48
N CYS A 424 7.45 -29.48 2.26
CA CYS A 424 7.51 -29.32 3.71
C CYS A 424 8.16 -30.53 4.41
N GLN A 425 8.07 -31.73 3.83
CA GLN A 425 8.66 -32.96 4.38
C GLN A 425 10.20 -32.89 4.43
N LYS A 426 10.79 -31.92 3.73
CA LYS A 426 12.21 -31.59 3.82
C LYS A 426 12.68 -31.25 5.23
N CYS A 427 11.81 -30.61 6.02
CA CYS A 427 12.10 -30.25 7.41
C CYS A 427 11.18 -31.00 8.39
N HIS A 428 9.95 -31.31 7.98
CA HIS A 428 8.93 -31.89 8.85
C HIS A 428 8.90 -33.42 8.72
N PHE A 429 9.82 -34.08 9.44
CA PHE A 429 9.90 -35.53 9.54
C PHE A 429 10.36 -35.98 10.93
N THR A 430 10.15 -37.25 11.24
CA THR A 430 10.51 -37.88 12.51
C THR A 430 12.02 -37.84 12.76
N GLU A 431 12.45 -37.51 13.98
CA GLU A 431 13.90 -37.47 14.35
C GLU A 431 14.75 -36.50 13.50
N ASN A 432 14.13 -35.42 13.00
CA ASN A 432 14.89 -34.38 12.32
C ASN A 432 15.84 -33.67 13.29
N GLN A 433 17.07 -33.40 12.85
CA GLN A 433 18.06 -32.61 13.61
C GLN A 433 17.88 -31.09 13.38
N LEU A 434 16.78 -30.68 12.75
CA LEU A 434 16.54 -29.30 12.33
C LEU A 434 15.77 -28.49 13.38
N GLY A 435 15.16 -29.18 14.35
CA GLY A 435 14.33 -28.52 15.35
C GLY A 435 12.91 -28.19 14.86
N ALA A 436 12.44 -28.89 13.83
CA ALA A 436 11.11 -28.70 13.27
C ALA A 436 10.11 -29.70 13.88
N PRO A 437 8.83 -29.32 14.06
CA PRO A 437 7.80 -30.29 14.41
C PRO A 437 7.59 -31.31 13.29
N ILE A 438 6.99 -32.45 13.59
CA ILE A 438 6.68 -33.48 12.57
C ILE A 438 5.66 -33.03 11.51
N ARG A 439 4.91 -31.94 11.77
CA ARG A 439 3.89 -31.39 10.87
C ARG A 439 3.97 -29.87 10.85
N VAL A 440 3.63 -29.28 9.71
CA VAL A 440 3.50 -27.83 9.56
C VAL A 440 2.31 -27.37 10.41
N LEU A 441 2.55 -26.41 11.31
CA LEU A 441 1.49 -25.80 12.11
C LEU A 441 0.66 -24.84 11.23
N PRO A 442 -0.65 -24.70 11.45
CA PRO A 442 -1.44 -23.70 10.76
C PRO A 442 -0.90 -22.29 10.99
N ALA A 443 -1.12 -21.41 10.02
CA ALA A 443 -0.80 -20.00 10.22
C ALA A 443 -1.77 -19.41 11.24
N LYS A 444 -1.29 -18.51 12.09
CA LYS A 444 -2.14 -17.80 13.04
C LYS A 444 -3.12 -16.91 12.28
N SER A 445 -4.40 -17.07 12.60
CA SER A 445 -5.48 -16.34 11.95
C SER A 445 -5.80 -15.00 12.61
N LEU A 446 -6.76 -14.28 12.02
CA LEU A 446 -7.19 -12.94 12.43
C LEU A 446 -7.46 -12.83 13.95
N ILE A 447 -8.10 -13.84 14.54
CA ILE A 447 -8.44 -13.85 15.98
C ILE A 447 -7.19 -13.80 16.86
N CYS A 448 -6.09 -14.43 16.43
CA CYS A 448 -4.85 -14.49 17.20
C CYS A 448 -4.13 -13.12 17.27
N ILE A 449 -4.51 -12.15 16.43
CA ILE A 449 -3.87 -10.82 16.40
C ILE A 449 -3.98 -10.08 17.73
N ILE A 450 -4.99 -10.41 18.54
CA ILE A 450 -5.22 -9.85 19.88
C ILE A 450 -4.05 -10.20 20.82
N CYS A 451 -3.38 -11.32 20.58
CA CYS A 451 -2.36 -11.84 21.48
C CYS A 451 -0.93 -11.68 20.93
N HIS A 452 -0.73 -11.74 19.61
CA HIS A 452 0.57 -11.62 18.97
C HIS A 452 0.46 -11.32 17.47
N SER A 453 1.59 -11.10 16.79
CA SER A 453 1.62 -10.99 15.32
C SER A 453 0.89 -12.18 14.66
N ALA A 454 -0.03 -11.88 13.75
CA ALA A 454 -0.89 -12.85 13.08
C ALA A 454 -1.24 -12.40 11.67
N SER A 455 -1.91 -13.26 10.90
CA SER A 455 -2.39 -12.95 9.56
C SER A 455 -3.86 -12.50 9.57
N ILE A 456 -4.29 -11.79 8.52
CA ILE A 456 -5.72 -11.44 8.31
C ILE A 456 -6.52 -12.65 7.80
N THR A 457 -5.84 -13.72 7.37
CA THR A 457 -6.51 -14.88 6.78
C THR A 457 -7.10 -15.79 7.85
N LEU A 458 -8.27 -16.37 7.59
CA LEU A 458 -8.90 -17.41 8.42
C LEU A 458 -8.70 -18.76 7.72
N ARG A 459 -7.48 -19.32 7.82
CA ARG A 459 -7.11 -20.58 7.13
C ARG A 459 -7.20 -21.80 8.02
N ASP A 460 -7.18 -21.64 9.35
CA ASP A 460 -7.35 -22.75 10.27
C ASP A 460 -8.85 -22.94 10.65
N PRO A 461 -9.33 -24.20 10.74
CA PRO A 461 -10.73 -24.47 11.05
C PRO A 461 -11.20 -23.93 12.41
N ILE A 462 -10.33 -23.93 13.43
CA ILE A 462 -10.69 -23.52 14.79
C ILE A 462 -11.03 -22.03 14.81
N SER A 463 -10.16 -21.20 14.23
CA SER A 463 -10.38 -19.76 14.14
C SER A 463 -11.58 -19.43 13.26
N LEU A 464 -11.80 -20.17 12.17
CA LEU A 464 -12.98 -19.97 11.32
C LEU A 464 -14.28 -20.23 12.10
N ILE A 465 -14.38 -21.36 12.79
CA ILE A 465 -15.56 -21.70 13.60
C ILE A 465 -15.77 -20.68 14.73
N ALA A 466 -14.70 -20.33 15.44
CA ALA A 466 -14.77 -19.33 16.51
C ALA A 466 -15.22 -17.97 16.00
N PHE A 467 -14.76 -17.55 14.83
CA PHE A 467 -15.16 -16.28 14.21
C PHE A 467 -16.64 -16.26 13.83
N ILE A 468 -17.15 -17.34 13.23
CA ILE A 468 -18.56 -17.47 12.83
C ILE A 468 -19.46 -17.41 14.07
N LEU A 469 -19.16 -18.18 15.11
CA LEU A 469 -19.93 -18.20 16.34
C LEU A 469 -19.88 -16.85 17.08
N PHE A 470 -18.72 -16.20 17.11
CA PHE A 470 -18.56 -14.85 17.65
C PHE A 470 -19.45 -13.84 16.91
N LEU A 471 -19.41 -13.82 15.57
CA LEU A 471 -20.26 -12.94 14.76
C LEU A 471 -21.75 -13.23 14.98
N GLY A 472 -22.13 -14.50 15.11
CA GLY A 472 -23.49 -14.89 15.47
C GLY A 472 -23.92 -14.31 16.82
N GLY A 473 -23.05 -14.40 17.84
CA GLY A 473 -23.30 -13.81 19.16
C GLY A 473 -23.42 -12.29 19.15
N ILE A 474 -22.53 -11.60 18.43
CA ILE A 474 -22.61 -10.14 18.24
C ILE A 474 -23.91 -9.76 17.52
N THR A 475 -24.29 -10.49 16.48
CA THR A 475 -25.52 -10.23 15.71
C THR A 475 -26.76 -10.39 16.59
N LEU A 476 -26.82 -11.44 17.42
CA LEU A 476 -27.91 -11.65 18.36
C LEU A 476 -28.00 -10.50 19.37
N HIS A 477 -26.86 -10.07 19.93
CA HIS A 477 -26.82 -8.93 20.86
C HIS A 477 -27.25 -7.61 20.23
N LEU A 478 -26.77 -7.31 19.02
CA LEU A 478 -27.18 -6.13 18.28
C LEU A 478 -28.67 -6.17 17.95
N SER A 479 -29.20 -7.32 17.53
CA SER A 479 -30.64 -7.51 17.30
C SER A 479 -31.47 -7.14 18.53
N LEU A 480 -31.04 -7.55 19.73
CA LEU A 480 -31.71 -7.18 20.99
C LEU A 480 -31.65 -5.66 21.25
N TRP A 481 -30.50 -5.02 20.99
CA TRP A 481 -30.37 -3.56 21.12
C TRP A 481 -31.25 -2.79 20.14
N PHE A 482 -31.31 -3.24 18.87
CA PHE A 482 -32.12 -2.59 17.85
C PHE A 482 -33.63 -2.79 18.05
N ARG A 483 -34.05 -3.79 18.84
CA ARG A 483 -35.44 -3.94 19.32
C ARG A 483 -35.83 -2.91 20.39
N GLY A 484 -34.87 -2.33 21.11
CA GLY A 484 -35.13 -1.27 22.09
C GLY A 484 -35.63 0.03 21.44
N THR A 485 -36.59 0.72 22.05
CA THR A 485 -37.12 2.00 21.56
C THR A 485 -36.14 3.15 21.84
N VAL A 486 -35.74 3.90 20.80
CA VAL A 486 -34.86 5.07 20.95
C VAL A 486 -35.71 6.33 20.82
N GLY A 487 -36.25 6.82 21.94
CA GLY A 487 -37.15 7.98 21.96
C GLY A 487 -38.50 7.73 21.27
N THR A 488 -39.40 8.71 21.39
CA THR A 488 -40.71 8.74 20.73
C THR A 488 -40.66 9.73 19.56
N PRO A 489 -41.08 9.35 18.33
CA PRO A 489 -41.63 8.06 17.90
C PRO A 489 -40.58 6.96 17.68
N SER A 490 -41.03 5.70 17.61
CA SER A 490 -40.15 4.52 17.46
C SER A 490 -39.55 4.45 16.05
N PHE A 491 -38.26 4.75 15.94
CA PHE A 491 -37.50 4.56 14.69
C PHE A 491 -37.46 3.08 14.26
N SER A 492 -37.54 2.83 12.95
CA SER A 492 -37.20 1.53 12.35
C SER A 492 -35.70 1.22 12.51
N ALA A 493 -35.28 -0.04 12.33
CA ALA A 493 -33.88 -0.42 12.48
C ALA A 493 -32.93 0.37 11.55
N HIS A 494 -33.34 0.59 10.30
CA HIS A 494 -32.56 1.37 9.33
C HIS A 494 -32.47 2.85 9.70
N GLU A 495 -33.57 3.44 10.19
CA GLU A 495 -33.56 4.83 10.65
C GLU A 495 -32.67 5.01 11.88
N LYS A 496 -32.64 4.04 12.82
CA LYS A 496 -31.71 4.05 13.95
C LYS A 496 -30.26 4.04 13.49
N VAL A 497 -29.92 3.19 12.51
CA VAL A 497 -28.56 3.13 11.94
C VAL A 497 -28.19 4.45 11.27
N SER A 498 -29.08 5.00 10.43
CA SER A 498 -28.85 6.28 9.75
C SER A 498 -28.69 7.43 10.74
N TYR A 499 -29.55 7.51 11.76
CA TYR A 499 -29.49 8.52 12.81
C TYR A 499 -28.18 8.41 13.63
N LEU A 500 -27.78 7.18 13.99
CA LEU A 500 -26.54 6.95 14.69
C LEU A 500 -25.33 7.32 13.83
N ALA A 501 -25.33 6.94 12.55
CA ALA A 501 -24.27 7.27 11.60
C ALA A 501 -24.13 8.78 11.42
N GLU A 502 -25.24 9.53 11.26
CA GLU A 502 -25.21 10.99 11.16
C GLU A 502 -24.65 11.64 12.42
N LYS A 503 -25.08 11.18 13.62
CA LYS A 503 -24.55 11.69 14.89
C LYS A 503 -23.06 11.40 15.04
N ILE A 504 -22.62 10.17 14.76
CA ILE A 504 -21.19 9.81 14.80
C ILE A 504 -20.40 10.71 13.86
N TRP A 505 -20.88 10.90 12.63
CA TRP A 505 -20.21 11.73 11.64
C TRP A 505 -20.07 13.19 12.10
N ARG A 506 -21.15 13.78 12.63
CA ARG A 506 -21.10 15.14 13.20
C ARG A 506 -20.09 15.26 14.33
N VAL A 507 -19.98 14.24 15.19
CA VAL A 507 -19.08 14.25 16.33
C VAL A 507 -17.62 14.13 15.90
N VAL A 508 -17.31 13.19 14.99
CA VAL A 508 -15.95 12.95 14.48
C VAL A 508 -15.37 14.18 13.80
N PHE A 509 -16.18 14.93 13.04
CA PHE A 509 -15.75 16.15 12.35
C PHE A 509 -15.96 17.44 13.16
N SER A 510 -16.19 17.34 14.48
CA SER A 510 -16.32 18.49 15.38
C SER A 510 -15.14 18.62 16.34
N LYS A 511 -15.03 19.75 17.06
CA LYS A 511 -14.06 19.91 18.15
C LYS A 511 -14.24 18.89 19.29
N LYS A 512 -15.40 18.20 19.37
CA LYS A 512 -15.66 17.13 20.35
C LYS A 512 -14.76 15.91 20.14
N ILE A 513 -14.11 15.76 18.98
CA ILE A 513 -13.14 14.68 18.74
C ILE A 513 -11.96 14.72 19.73
N PHE A 514 -11.53 15.91 20.15
CA PHE A 514 -10.46 16.04 21.16
C PHE A 514 -10.92 15.60 22.55
N THR A 515 -12.19 15.86 22.90
CA THR A 515 -12.81 15.33 24.13
C THR A 515 -12.88 13.81 24.08
N LEU A 516 -13.33 13.24 22.95
CA LEU A 516 -13.34 11.79 22.75
C LEU A 516 -11.96 11.17 22.88
N LEU A 517 -10.94 11.75 22.26
CA LEU A 517 -9.56 11.26 22.34
C LEU A 517 -9.03 11.33 23.78
N LYS A 518 -9.33 12.42 24.50
CA LYS A 518 -8.94 12.58 25.91
C LYS A 518 -9.61 11.53 26.79
N VAL A 519 -10.92 11.30 26.63
CA VAL A 519 -11.68 10.28 27.38
C VAL A 519 -11.20 8.88 27.02
N PHE A 520 -10.94 8.61 25.75
CA PHE A 520 -10.35 7.35 25.32
C PHE A 520 -8.99 7.11 26.00
N LEU A 521 -8.09 8.10 26.01
CA LEU A 521 -6.78 7.94 26.64
C LEU A 521 -6.88 7.78 28.16
N ILE A 522 -7.61 8.68 28.82
CA ILE A 522 -7.59 8.77 30.29
C ILE A 522 -8.54 7.73 30.92
N ASP A 523 -9.77 7.66 30.43
CA ASP A 523 -10.84 6.87 31.06
C ASP A 523 -10.91 5.44 30.51
N VAL A 524 -10.60 5.23 29.21
CA VAL A 524 -10.57 3.88 28.61
C VAL A 524 -9.18 3.23 28.72
N LEU A 525 -8.13 3.88 28.23
CA LEU A 525 -6.79 3.27 28.18
C LEU A 525 -6.11 3.24 29.56
N PHE A 526 -6.13 4.34 30.30
CA PHE A 526 -5.57 4.41 31.65
C PHE A 526 -6.56 4.05 32.77
N LEU A 527 -7.80 3.65 32.42
CA LEU A 527 -8.81 3.15 33.36
C LEU A 527 -9.05 4.08 34.58
N ARG A 528 -9.01 5.41 34.39
CA ARG A 528 -9.12 6.40 35.49
C ARG A 528 -10.34 6.20 36.38
N GLY A 529 -11.48 5.79 35.82
CA GLY A 529 -12.68 5.49 36.61
C GLY A 529 -12.43 4.42 37.67
N ILE A 530 -11.75 3.32 37.30
CA ILE A 530 -11.41 2.23 38.22
C ILE A 530 -10.36 2.69 39.25
N LEU A 531 -9.41 3.54 38.84
CA LEU A 531 -8.39 4.09 39.74
C LEU A 531 -9.03 4.90 40.88
N LYS A 532 -10.04 5.71 40.58
CA LYS A 532 -10.78 6.49 41.59
C LYS A 532 -11.52 5.59 42.59
N GLU A 533 -12.04 4.46 42.13
CA GLU A 533 -12.77 3.51 42.98
C GLU A 533 -11.85 2.67 43.86
N SER A 534 -10.74 2.14 43.31
CA SER A 534 -9.79 1.34 44.06
C SER A 534 -8.48 1.16 43.31
N LEU A 535 -7.38 1.57 43.93
CA LEU A 535 -6.03 1.34 43.41
C LEU A 535 -5.78 -0.15 43.14
N SER A 536 -6.17 -1.04 44.06
CA SER A 536 -5.97 -2.49 43.87
C SER A 536 -6.75 -3.06 42.67
N ARG A 537 -8.01 -2.64 42.46
CA ARG A 537 -8.79 -3.09 41.28
C ARG A 537 -8.18 -2.57 39.99
N TRP A 538 -7.73 -1.31 40.02
CA TRP A 538 -7.05 -0.68 38.90
C TRP A 538 -5.77 -1.41 38.55
N THR A 539 -4.89 -1.69 39.53
CA THR A 539 -3.66 -2.44 39.29
C THR A 539 -3.94 -3.80 38.65
N ILE A 540 -4.89 -4.57 39.19
CA ILE A 540 -5.27 -5.88 38.63
C ILE A 540 -5.76 -5.74 37.18
N HIS A 541 -6.64 -4.79 36.89
CA HIS A 541 -7.17 -4.61 35.54
C HIS A 541 -6.10 -4.09 34.58
N THR A 542 -5.24 -3.16 35.00
CA THR A 542 -4.12 -2.66 34.20
C THR A 542 -3.18 -3.81 33.83
N PHE A 543 -2.86 -4.72 34.75
CA PHE A 543 -2.02 -5.89 34.49
C PHE A 543 -2.67 -6.93 33.56
N ILE A 544 -4.00 -6.90 33.36
CA ILE A 544 -4.69 -7.78 32.41
C ILE A 544 -4.90 -7.05 31.07
N TYR A 545 -5.63 -5.94 31.09
CA TYR A 545 -6.08 -5.21 29.91
C TYR A 545 -4.93 -4.57 29.11
N LEU A 546 -4.04 -3.83 29.78
CA LEU A 546 -3.02 -3.06 29.07
C LEU A 546 -2.05 -3.98 28.30
N PRO A 547 -1.60 -5.13 28.84
CA PRO A 547 -0.82 -6.08 28.06
C PRO A 547 -1.53 -6.67 26.84
N PHE A 548 -2.81 -7.02 26.94
CA PHE A 548 -3.59 -7.45 25.77
C PHE A 548 -3.71 -6.33 24.73
N PHE A 549 -4.00 -5.11 25.17
CA PHE A 549 -4.08 -3.95 24.28
C PHE A 549 -2.75 -3.68 23.56
N LEU A 550 -1.63 -3.69 24.29
CA LEU A 550 -0.29 -3.50 23.73
C LEU A 550 0.08 -4.62 22.76
N ARG A 551 -0.18 -5.88 23.10
CA ARG A 551 0.05 -7.04 22.22
C ARG A 551 -0.76 -6.94 20.92
N PHE A 552 -2.04 -6.57 21.01
CA PHE A 552 -2.89 -6.31 19.86
C PHE A 552 -2.31 -5.21 18.96
N PHE A 553 -1.91 -4.08 19.55
CA PHE A 553 -1.38 -2.94 18.80
C PHE A 553 -0.04 -3.25 18.13
N ILE A 554 0.86 -3.95 18.83
CA ILE A 554 2.11 -4.46 18.24
C ILE A 554 1.79 -5.42 17.08
N GLY A 555 0.88 -6.36 17.27
CA GLY A 555 0.45 -7.29 16.22
C GLY A 555 -0.12 -6.59 14.99
N LEU A 556 -0.95 -5.57 15.19
CA LEU A 556 -1.54 -4.76 14.13
C LEU A 556 -0.49 -3.93 13.37
N ILE A 557 0.40 -3.26 14.08
CA ILE A 557 1.50 -2.49 13.47
C ILE A 557 2.38 -3.41 12.63
N LEU A 558 2.81 -4.55 13.19
CA LEU A 558 3.69 -5.48 12.49
C LEU A 558 3.00 -6.08 11.25
N LEU A 559 1.70 -6.36 11.33
CA LEU A 559 0.91 -6.77 10.17
C LEU A 559 0.93 -5.70 9.08
N ILE A 560 0.63 -4.44 9.41
CA ILE A 560 0.62 -3.32 8.45
C ILE A 560 2.02 -3.15 7.84
N LEU A 561 3.07 -3.09 8.67
CA LEU A 561 4.45 -2.93 8.21
C LEU A 561 4.87 -4.09 7.29
N SER A 562 4.47 -5.32 7.59
CA SER A 562 4.78 -6.49 6.75
C SER A 562 4.16 -6.41 5.34
N LYS A 563 3.06 -5.68 5.21
CA LYS A 563 2.33 -5.50 3.94
C LYS A 563 2.80 -4.28 3.17
N VAL A 564 3.07 -3.18 3.87
CA VAL A 564 3.51 -1.92 3.26
C VAL A 564 4.99 -1.98 2.87
N PHE A 565 5.84 -2.63 3.68
CA PHE A 565 7.29 -2.71 3.47
C PHE A 565 7.79 -4.17 3.44
N PRO A 566 7.30 -5.02 2.52
CA PRO A 566 7.63 -6.45 2.52
C PRO A 566 9.11 -6.74 2.20
N MET A 567 9.83 -5.82 1.55
CA MET A 567 11.25 -5.98 1.22
C MET A 567 12.20 -5.43 2.31
N SER A 568 11.65 -4.84 3.39
CA SER A 568 12.46 -4.26 4.46
C SER A 568 13.02 -5.35 5.38
N SER A 569 14.35 -5.41 5.48
CA SER A 569 15.04 -6.30 6.42
C SER A 569 14.72 -5.95 7.89
N THR A 570 14.54 -4.67 8.20
CA THR A 570 14.16 -4.21 9.54
C THR A 570 12.80 -4.75 9.96
N VAL A 571 11.81 -4.71 9.05
CA VAL A 571 10.47 -5.27 9.31
C VAL A 571 10.55 -6.78 9.49
N ALA A 572 11.37 -7.48 8.69
CA ALA A 572 11.58 -8.91 8.85
C ALA A 572 12.19 -9.29 10.22
N ILE A 573 13.11 -8.47 10.75
CA ILE A 573 13.70 -8.64 12.09
C ILE A 573 12.65 -8.39 13.19
N LEU A 574 11.85 -7.33 13.08
CA LEU A 574 10.80 -7.03 14.06
C LEU A 574 9.70 -8.10 14.12
N LEU A 575 9.48 -8.82 13.02
CA LEU A 575 8.56 -9.96 12.97
C LEU A 575 9.19 -11.26 13.51
N ASP A 576 10.52 -11.32 13.69
CA ASP A 576 11.20 -12.47 14.27
C ASP A 576 11.01 -12.49 15.79
N LYS A 577 10.29 -13.51 16.28
CA LYS A 577 10.07 -13.70 17.72
C LYS A 577 11.35 -13.89 18.52
N ASN A 578 12.45 -14.29 17.86
CA ASN A 578 13.73 -14.50 18.51
C ASN A 578 14.54 -13.22 18.64
N TYR A 579 14.07 -12.12 18.03
CA TYR A 579 14.69 -10.82 18.21
C TYR A 579 14.50 -10.39 19.66
N ALA A 580 15.60 -10.20 20.38
CA ALA A 580 15.63 -10.01 21.83
C ALA A 580 14.60 -8.99 22.37
N PRO A 581 14.45 -7.77 21.79
CA PRO A 581 13.41 -6.82 22.23
C PRO A 581 11.99 -7.37 22.10
N MET A 582 11.70 -8.12 21.04
CA MET A 582 10.37 -8.69 20.81
C MET A 582 10.11 -9.85 21.75
N ALA A 583 11.08 -10.76 21.91
CA ALA A 583 11.03 -11.88 22.85
C ALA A 583 10.73 -11.38 24.27
N PHE A 584 11.52 -10.41 24.74
CA PHE A 584 11.36 -9.79 26.06
C PHE A 584 9.99 -9.13 26.22
N THR A 585 9.56 -8.34 25.24
CA THR A 585 8.27 -7.63 25.30
C THR A 585 7.11 -8.62 25.38
N TYR A 586 7.11 -9.66 24.54
CA TYR A 586 6.05 -10.67 24.59
C TYR A 586 6.06 -11.42 25.93
N ASP A 587 7.20 -11.86 26.44
CA ASP A 587 7.27 -12.56 27.74
C ASP A 587 6.81 -11.67 28.91
N LEU A 588 7.28 -10.42 28.96
CA LEU A 588 6.90 -9.45 30.00
C LEU A 588 5.40 -9.20 30.00
N LEU A 589 4.82 -8.90 28.83
CA LEU A 589 3.39 -8.66 28.71
C LEU A 589 2.58 -9.92 29.07
N GLY A 590 3.06 -11.12 28.73
CA GLY A 590 2.42 -12.37 29.15
C GLY A 590 2.45 -12.57 30.67
N LEU A 591 3.58 -12.28 31.31
CA LEU A 591 3.75 -12.41 32.76
C LEU A 591 2.87 -11.42 33.52
N CYS A 592 2.77 -10.17 33.04
CA CYS A 592 1.86 -9.19 33.61
C CYS A 592 0.41 -9.73 33.66
N VAL A 593 -0.07 -10.38 32.59
CA VAL A 593 -1.41 -10.97 32.57
C VAL A 593 -1.55 -12.10 33.59
N ILE A 594 -0.55 -12.99 33.73
CA ILE A 594 -0.58 -14.04 34.76
C ILE A 594 -0.66 -13.44 36.16
N ILE A 595 0.15 -12.42 36.46
CA ILE A 595 0.11 -11.73 37.75
C ILE A 595 -1.26 -11.07 37.97
N GLY A 596 -1.82 -10.44 36.94
CA GLY A 596 -3.15 -9.84 36.98
C GLY A 596 -4.26 -10.86 37.24
N VAL A 597 -4.26 -11.99 36.52
CA VAL A 597 -5.23 -13.09 36.71
C VAL A 597 -5.07 -13.74 38.08
N GLY A 598 -3.83 -13.92 38.55
CA GLY A 598 -3.53 -14.41 39.90
C GLY A 598 -4.06 -13.46 40.98
N GLY A 599 -3.82 -12.16 40.84
CA GLY A 599 -4.35 -11.13 41.72
C GLY A 599 -5.88 -11.08 41.72
N ALA A 600 -6.51 -11.19 40.54
CA ALA A 600 -7.96 -11.26 40.41
C ALA A 600 -8.55 -12.52 41.09
N THR A 601 -7.86 -13.65 40.99
CA THR A 601 -8.26 -14.92 41.60
C THR A 601 -8.09 -14.87 43.12
N MET A 602 -6.93 -14.42 43.62
CA MET A 602 -6.65 -14.26 45.05
C MET A 602 -7.66 -13.32 45.71
N ARG A 603 -7.92 -12.16 45.10
CA ARG A 603 -8.93 -11.20 45.59
C ARG A 603 -10.34 -11.80 45.63
N ARG A 604 -10.63 -12.75 44.74
CA ARG A 604 -11.90 -13.47 44.71
C ARG A 604 -11.96 -14.58 45.76
N LEU A 605 -10.86 -15.25 46.08
CA LEU A 605 -10.82 -16.22 47.17
C LEU A 605 -10.91 -15.54 48.55
N GLN A 606 -10.39 -14.33 48.67
CA GLN A 606 -10.47 -13.51 49.88
C GLN A 606 -11.86 -12.84 50.00
N LYS A 607 -12.77 -13.49 50.71
CA LYS A 607 -14.15 -13.00 50.95
C LYS A 607 -14.21 -11.57 51.54
N THR A 608 -13.18 -11.16 52.29
CA THR A 608 -13.04 -9.81 52.88
C THR A 608 -13.10 -8.67 51.86
N PHE A 609 -12.71 -8.91 50.60
CA PHE A 609 -12.71 -7.89 49.54
C PHE A 609 -13.91 -7.97 48.58
N GLN A 610 -14.88 -8.86 48.86
CA GLN A 610 -16.07 -9.04 48.04
C GLN A 610 -17.26 -8.21 48.56
N ASN A 611 -17.65 -7.18 47.80
CA ASN A 611 -18.88 -6.44 48.07
C ASN A 611 -20.13 -7.10 47.44
N ARG A 612 -19.95 -8.11 46.58
CA ARG A 612 -21.01 -8.87 45.90
C ARG A 612 -20.56 -10.33 45.71
N PRO A 613 -21.49 -11.31 45.79
CA PRO A 613 -21.16 -12.71 45.57
C PRO A 613 -20.66 -12.95 44.13
N SER A 614 -19.60 -13.76 44.02
CA SER A 614 -19.00 -14.15 42.74
C SER A 614 -19.96 -15.02 41.92
N SER A 615 -20.08 -14.75 40.62
CA SER A 615 -20.81 -15.65 39.71
C SER A 615 -19.89 -16.78 39.21
N SER A 616 -20.48 -17.92 38.86
CA SER A 616 -19.78 -19.02 38.18
C SER A 616 -19.13 -18.57 36.87
N GLN A 617 -19.75 -17.62 36.16
CA GLN A 617 -19.20 -17.04 34.94
C GLN A 617 -17.84 -16.35 35.16
N ASP A 618 -17.64 -15.73 36.32
CA ASP A 618 -16.40 -15.02 36.61
C ASP A 618 -15.22 -16.00 36.78
N MET A 619 -15.48 -17.19 37.34
CA MET A 619 -14.46 -18.23 37.52
C MET A 619 -14.10 -18.88 36.18
N ILE A 620 -15.10 -19.13 35.32
CA ILE A 620 -14.87 -19.66 33.96
C ILE A 620 -13.95 -18.72 33.17
N VAL A 621 -14.17 -17.41 33.23
CA VAL A 621 -13.33 -16.42 32.56
C VAL A 621 -11.89 -16.45 33.08
N LEU A 622 -11.71 -16.47 34.40
CA LEU A 622 -10.37 -16.50 35.00
C LEU A 622 -9.63 -17.80 34.66
N ALA A 623 -10.34 -18.93 34.66
CA ALA A 623 -9.80 -20.22 34.24
C ALA A 623 -9.42 -20.24 32.76
N LEU A 624 -10.26 -19.70 31.88
CA LEU A 624 -9.97 -19.58 30.44
C LEU A 624 -8.77 -18.67 30.18
N LEU A 625 -8.74 -17.47 30.77
CA LEU A 625 -7.61 -16.54 30.64
C LEU A 625 -6.32 -17.16 31.17
N GLY A 626 -6.35 -17.72 32.39
CA GLY A 626 -5.20 -18.42 32.97
C GLY A 626 -4.72 -19.57 32.08
N GLY A 627 -5.64 -20.40 31.59
CA GLY A 627 -5.35 -21.52 30.68
C GLY A 627 -4.70 -21.09 29.37
N ILE A 628 -5.20 -20.02 28.72
CA ILE A 628 -4.61 -19.47 27.50
C ILE A 628 -3.17 -19.02 27.75
N LEU A 629 -2.91 -18.33 28.86
CA LEU A 629 -1.57 -17.80 29.15
C LEU A 629 -0.59 -18.91 29.54
N ILE A 630 -1.01 -19.86 30.38
CA ILE A 630 -0.18 -21.02 30.78
C ILE A 630 0.18 -21.85 29.55
N THR A 631 -0.83 -22.21 28.74
CA THR A 631 -0.57 -22.97 27.50
C THR A 631 0.29 -22.17 26.51
N GLY A 632 0.13 -20.84 26.46
CA GLY A 632 0.97 -19.96 25.63
C GLY A 632 2.44 -20.02 26.01
N PHE A 633 2.77 -19.94 27.31
CA PHE A 633 4.15 -20.07 27.78
C PHE A 633 4.73 -21.47 27.59
N ILE A 634 3.92 -22.52 27.76
CA ILE A 634 4.34 -23.90 27.46
C ILE A 634 4.66 -24.05 25.96
N VAL A 635 3.79 -23.55 25.08
CA VAL A 635 4.01 -23.58 23.62
C VAL A 635 5.25 -22.77 23.23
N GLU A 636 5.51 -21.63 23.89
CA GLU A 636 6.73 -20.86 23.67
C GLU A 636 7.98 -21.61 24.15
N GLY A 637 7.93 -22.25 25.31
CA GLY A 637 9.01 -23.11 25.81
C GLY A 637 9.30 -24.29 24.87
N LEU A 638 8.27 -24.96 24.36
CA LEU A 638 8.40 -26.01 23.35
C LEU A 638 9.01 -25.49 22.05
N ARG A 639 8.60 -24.30 21.60
CA ARG A 639 9.17 -23.64 20.42
C ARG A 639 10.67 -23.40 20.62
N LEU A 640 11.08 -22.82 21.75
CA LEU A 640 12.48 -22.54 22.08
C LEU A 640 13.31 -23.83 22.17
N LEU A 641 12.78 -24.87 22.82
CA LEU A 641 13.42 -26.18 22.95
C LEU A 641 13.68 -26.80 21.58
N LEU A 642 12.64 -26.88 20.73
CA LEU A 642 12.76 -27.48 19.40
C LEU A 642 13.67 -26.65 18.50
N THR A 643 13.46 -25.33 18.42
CA THR A 643 14.26 -24.47 17.56
C THR A 643 15.71 -24.34 18.02
N GLY A 644 16.05 -24.75 19.26
CA GLY A 644 17.42 -24.87 19.77
C GLY A 644 18.23 -23.60 19.54
N ILE A 645 17.68 -22.47 19.96
CA ILE A 645 18.26 -21.13 19.75
C ILE A 645 19.42 -20.94 20.72
N PRO A 646 20.49 -20.21 20.33
CA PRO A 646 21.59 -19.91 21.24
C PRO A 646 21.09 -19.33 22.58
N PRO A 647 21.65 -19.77 23.73
CA PRO A 647 21.25 -19.27 25.05
C PRO A 647 21.27 -17.75 25.18
N SER A 648 22.24 -17.08 24.54
CA SER A 648 22.37 -15.61 24.53
C SER A 648 21.14 -14.88 24.00
N LEU A 649 20.41 -15.48 23.04
CA LEU A 649 19.17 -14.94 22.51
C LEU A 649 17.97 -15.44 23.32
N ALA A 650 17.97 -16.72 23.70
CA ALA A 650 16.85 -17.33 24.41
C ALA A 650 16.59 -16.71 25.79
N ILE A 651 17.61 -16.19 26.48
CA ILE A 651 17.49 -15.50 27.78
C ILE A 651 16.51 -14.31 27.73
N SER A 652 16.32 -13.70 26.55
CA SER A 652 15.35 -12.60 26.41
C SER A 652 13.90 -13.06 26.60
N SER A 653 13.58 -14.33 26.31
CA SER A 653 12.35 -14.99 26.75
C SER A 653 12.55 -15.56 28.16
N PHE A 654 12.62 -14.67 29.14
CA PHE A 654 13.00 -15.02 30.52
C PHE A 654 12.00 -15.94 31.27
N VAL A 655 10.78 -16.11 30.77
CA VAL A 655 9.81 -17.11 31.26
C VAL A 655 9.81 -18.34 30.35
N GLY A 656 9.78 -18.13 29.03
CA GLY A 656 9.77 -19.23 28.05
C GLY A 656 11.04 -20.09 28.10
N TYR A 657 12.20 -19.49 28.33
CA TYR A 657 13.49 -20.18 28.34
C TYR A 657 13.65 -21.14 29.53
N PRO A 658 13.38 -20.76 30.79
CA PRO A 658 13.34 -21.72 31.90
C PRO A 658 12.37 -22.88 31.66
N ILE A 659 11.19 -22.61 31.08
CA ILE A 659 10.25 -23.67 30.70
C ILE A 659 10.87 -24.61 29.66
N SER A 660 11.56 -24.07 28.66
CA SER A 660 12.26 -24.89 27.65
C SER A 660 13.32 -25.81 28.26
N LEU A 661 14.08 -25.31 29.25
CA LEU A 661 15.08 -26.10 29.96
C LEU A 661 14.43 -27.22 30.77
N PHE A 662 13.36 -26.90 31.50
CA PHE A 662 12.61 -27.89 32.27
C PHE A 662 12.04 -29.00 31.38
N LEU A 663 11.41 -28.63 30.27
CA LEU A 663 10.87 -29.59 29.30
C LEU A 663 11.98 -30.44 28.68
N GLY A 664 13.17 -29.87 28.43
CA GLY A 664 14.33 -30.59 27.89
C GLY A 664 14.90 -31.68 28.80
N ILE A 665 14.63 -31.65 30.12
CA ILE A 665 15.05 -32.70 31.07
C ILE A 665 14.18 -33.95 30.92
N LEU A 666 12.93 -33.78 30.46
CA LEU A 666 11.99 -34.88 30.33
C LEU A 666 12.30 -35.70 29.07
N PRO A 667 12.35 -37.04 29.15
CA PRO A 667 12.65 -37.92 28.01
C PRO A 667 11.41 -38.08 27.10
N VAL A 668 10.91 -36.96 26.59
CA VAL A 668 9.70 -36.88 25.76
C VAL A 668 10.07 -36.41 24.36
N ARG A 669 9.42 -37.00 23.35
CA ARG A 669 9.55 -36.59 21.95
C ARG A 669 8.75 -35.32 21.67
N TRP A 670 9.31 -34.18 22.01
CA TRP A 670 8.64 -32.89 21.94
C TRP A 670 8.22 -32.47 20.52
N GLU A 671 8.89 -32.99 19.48
CA GLU A 671 8.54 -32.75 18.08
C GLU A 671 7.15 -33.28 17.71
N TRP A 672 6.64 -34.27 18.46
CA TRP A 672 5.29 -34.81 18.37
C TRP A 672 4.28 -34.03 19.22
N VAL A 673 4.69 -33.57 20.40
CA VAL A 673 3.78 -32.92 21.36
C VAL A 673 3.49 -31.47 21.00
N TYR A 674 4.49 -30.76 20.46
CA TYR A 674 4.39 -29.33 20.16
C TYR A 674 3.19 -28.95 19.28
N PRO A 675 2.86 -29.67 18.18
CA PRO A 675 1.66 -29.38 17.42
C PRO A 675 0.35 -29.47 18.21
N TYR A 676 0.23 -30.42 19.13
CA TYR A 676 -0.97 -30.53 19.97
C TYR A 676 -1.06 -29.38 20.97
N GLY A 677 0.08 -28.98 21.55
CA GLY A 677 0.13 -27.78 22.41
C GLY A 677 -0.37 -26.53 21.70
N TRP A 678 0.03 -26.35 20.44
CA TRP A 678 -0.47 -25.27 19.59
C TRP A 678 -1.99 -25.33 19.42
N TYR A 679 -2.54 -26.50 19.11
CA TYR A 679 -4.00 -26.67 18.96
C TYR A 679 -4.76 -26.44 20.26
N VAL A 680 -4.26 -26.92 21.40
CA VAL A 680 -4.87 -26.66 22.71
C VAL A 680 -4.92 -25.16 22.98
N HIS A 681 -3.83 -24.43 22.74
CA HIS A 681 -3.80 -22.98 22.90
C HIS A 681 -4.78 -22.26 21.97
N ALA A 682 -4.84 -22.67 20.69
CA ALA A 682 -5.76 -22.11 19.69
C ALA A 682 -7.23 -22.37 20.07
N ILE A 683 -7.56 -23.58 20.55
CA ILE A 683 -8.91 -23.95 20.99
C ILE A 683 -9.32 -23.11 22.20
N LEU A 684 -8.47 -22.99 23.22
CA LEU A 684 -8.77 -22.17 24.39
C LEU A 684 -9.01 -20.70 24.01
N THR A 685 -8.20 -20.18 23.08
CA THR A 685 -8.37 -18.83 22.54
C THR A 685 -9.71 -18.70 21.80
N GLY A 686 -10.03 -19.66 20.93
CA GLY A 686 -11.31 -19.71 20.22
C GLY A 686 -12.51 -19.76 21.18
N LEU A 687 -12.45 -20.60 22.22
CA LEU A 687 -13.49 -20.70 23.25
C LEU A 687 -13.69 -19.38 24.00
N PHE A 688 -12.61 -18.68 24.36
CA PHE A 688 -12.71 -17.37 25.01
C PHE A 688 -13.42 -16.34 24.12
N ILE A 689 -13.10 -16.32 22.82
CA ILE A 689 -13.71 -15.40 21.86
C ILE A 689 -15.18 -15.72 21.62
N ILE A 690 -15.53 -17.01 21.47
CA ILE A 690 -16.92 -17.46 21.39
C ILE A 690 -17.70 -17.03 22.64
N TYR A 691 -17.10 -17.16 23.81
CA TYR A 691 -17.73 -16.85 25.09
C TYR A 691 -17.87 -15.35 25.37
N LEU A 692 -17.13 -14.49 24.67
CA LEU A 692 -17.10 -13.04 24.87
C LEU A 692 -18.50 -12.40 24.76
N PRO A 693 -19.26 -12.54 23.66
CA PRO A 693 -20.58 -11.92 23.53
C PRO A 693 -21.61 -12.47 24.51
N PHE A 694 -21.47 -13.72 24.98
CA PHE A 694 -22.47 -14.38 25.82
C PHE A 694 -22.19 -14.30 27.32
N SER A 695 -21.18 -13.54 27.72
CA SER A 695 -20.73 -13.47 29.12
C SER A 695 -20.57 -12.04 29.59
N LYS A 696 -20.30 -11.89 30.88
CA LYS A 696 -19.91 -10.60 31.47
C LYS A 696 -18.68 -9.97 30.79
N MET A 697 -17.90 -10.71 30.00
CA MET A 697 -16.76 -10.17 29.25
C MET A 697 -17.15 -9.24 28.11
N PHE A 698 -18.43 -9.18 27.75
CA PHE A 698 -18.95 -8.21 26.81
C PHE A 698 -18.67 -6.75 27.24
N HIS A 699 -18.41 -6.51 28.54
CA HIS A 699 -17.96 -5.21 29.05
C HIS A 699 -16.68 -4.69 28.37
N ILE A 700 -15.81 -5.56 27.85
CA ILE A 700 -14.60 -5.17 27.10
C ILE A 700 -14.98 -4.31 25.89
N LEU A 701 -16.11 -4.61 25.24
CA LEU A 701 -16.60 -3.87 24.07
C LEU A 701 -17.51 -2.71 24.46
N ILE A 702 -18.43 -2.95 25.41
CA ILE A 702 -19.47 -1.98 25.76
C ILE A 702 -18.99 -0.85 26.66
N SER A 703 -18.14 -1.12 27.65
CA SER A 703 -17.72 -0.08 28.60
C SER A 703 -16.98 1.09 27.92
N PRO A 704 -16.00 0.84 27.01
CA PRO A 704 -15.40 1.93 26.24
C PRO A 704 -16.42 2.71 25.42
N LEU A 705 -17.34 2.01 24.76
CA LEU A 705 -18.36 2.63 23.90
C LEU A 705 -19.28 3.55 24.71
N VAL A 706 -19.76 3.09 25.87
CA VAL A 706 -20.65 3.87 26.74
C VAL A 706 -19.94 5.11 27.30
N LEU A 707 -18.68 4.98 27.75
CA LEU A 707 -17.90 6.12 28.24
C LEU A 707 -17.70 7.19 27.16
N LEU A 708 -17.40 6.75 25.92
CA LEU A 708 -17.25 7.66 24.79
C LEU A 708 -18.56 8.34 24.43
N ILE A 709 -19.68 7.61 24.40
CA ILE A 709 -21.01 8.17 24.12
C ILE A 709 -21.37 9.21 25.19
N ASN A 710 -21.28 8.86 26.47
CA ASN A 710 -21.65 9.74 27.58
C ASN A 710 -20.86 11.04 27.56
N SER A 711 -19.56 10.99 27.22
CA SER A 711 -18.71 12.18 27.14
C SER A 711 -19.12 13.20 26.07
N VAL A 712 -19.96 12.79 25.11
CA VAL A 712 -20.42 13.61 23.98
C VAL A 712 -21.88 14.03 24.13
N THR A 713 -22.67 13.22 24.84
CA THR A 713 -24.10 13.44 25.11
C THR A 713 -24.38 14.20 26.39
N GLU A 714 -23.52 14.09 27.41
CA GLU A 714 -23.58 14.96 28.58
C GLU A 714 -23.13 16.37 28.15
N GLU A 715 -24.11 17.23 27.85
CA GLU A 715 -23.87 18.67 27.76
C GLU A 715 -23.35 19.14 29.12
N LYS A 716 -22.10 19.60 29.14
CA LYS A 716 -21.57 20.45 30.20
C LYS A 716 -21.66 21.90 29.78
#